data_AF-K0JHC3-F1
#
_entry.id   AF-K0JHC3-F1
#
_cell.length_a   1.000
_cell.length_b   1.000
_cell.length_c   1.000
_cell.angle_alpha   90.00
_cell.angle_beta   90.00
_cell.angle_gamma   90.00
#
_symmetry.space_group_name_H-M   'P 1'
#
loop_
_entity.id
_entity.type
_entity.pdbx_description
1 polymer ?
#
loop_
_entity_poly.entity_id
_entity_poly.type
_entity_poly.pdbx_seq_one_letter_code
_entity_poly.pdbx_strand_id
1 'polypeptide(L)'
;MNEKLSLIDFFSKEYSRIEIPKIQRDYAQGRENESAVADRFLDKIFECLKDDKNLELDFIYGSVDKNVVYLLDGQQRITTLFLLHWYIALREDGFNEEIKEGLKKFTYSTRVSSREFCKNIIDNIEYIKKYYSNEKKLSNIIKNFYWFTNENDPTIKAMLNMIDKIDAKYKLYNENLFDRLKNIQFYFLPLNNFNLTDEIYLKMNARGKPLTSFENFKALLEDFFKDKIDNDILQQYKIKIDTSWVNFIWILTKDYKNVDDLFMKLFSFIFEMLYYSQIEIVEDTRKLQIEKSNLDFFELFFSHKGDKEKKEYINKLKANSIEKEEDEKTTLKENINFIINIFDILSELGKDNLNILFNKIFYYSESKNNNEDKYEKISTFYDNLNVFYDDNDDNLFEFTNSIGKSILIFAVFKILNYEYSKKVKNIDNIRNKYFNKLRLIRNLLYNTDNLYDNIYYQMKLIDKIITEDEFEIIKIQLSNKKDSIKNTLFTKDLIKSEKKKLEKLNKNNENINKNIYACENNILLQGNIDFLLDNIDNENIVDVVNYMFTEDGFNNKNGNYLIHRAMLSFIDIENIIKGCKEYKYKCNIYTEYIFKNYQLWDNRQADKERFINFIKAMSKKINNKNIKKNIKKGIKENCQNIIDNYEKYVKDENDFRYLLIKDITDGDENKTNLFHYIYGTGTIKMKGNRGYYLYRNNTKQSIWDIPLSTKVHTMFAKFLKKHTDFKLYYYDGNNNNIITDDDKSRILMYPNNDFLYCYEWVTLAKEIKIAGEEVLVGFTTDGYYLECGLRKKISYDDEKRTRKVLRKIEERKINLKKYDKCDNNFDWYYIKYLKDYDEMLKEYKNTLIRVIEAFS
;
A
#
# COMPACT_ATOMS: atom_id res chain seq x y z
N MET A 1 23.88 -10.93 40.50
CA MET A 1 23.17 -12.14 40.03
C MET A 1 22.08 -12.45 41.03
N ASN A 2 20.91 -12.91 40.58
CA ASN A 2 19.84 -13.30 41.48
C ASN A 2 19.96 -14.80 41.76
N GLU A 3 19.90 -15.14 43.04
CA GLU A 3 19.98 -16.51 43.54
C GLU A 3 18.58 -17.18 43.46
N LYS A 4 18.55 -18.49 43.22
CA LYS A 4 17.33 -19.30 43.36
C LYS A 4 17.15 -19.65 44.83
N LEU A 5 15.97 -19.37 45.38
CA LEU A 5 15.62 -19.62 46.77
C LEU A 5 14.45 -20.60 46.83
N SER A 6 14.50 -21.57 47.75
CA SER A 6 13.28 -22.22 48.23
C SER A 6 12.51 -21.29 49.18
N LEU A 7 11.32 -21.70 49.61
CA LEU A 7 10.55 -20.93 50.59
C LEU A 7 11.30 -20.77 51.93
N ILE A 8 12.00 -21.82 52.38
CA ILE A 8 12.74 -21.79 53.64
C ILE A 8 14.00 -20.92 53.50
N ASP A 9 14.72 -20.98 52.37
CA ASP A 9 15.86 -20.09 52.12
C ASP A 9 15.43 -18.61 52.07
N PHE A 10 14.25 -18.33 51.51
CA PHE A 10 13.69 -16.98 51.48
C PHE A 10 13.27 -16.48 52.86
N PHE A 11 12.83 -17.37 53.75
CA PHE A 11 12.54 -17.05 55.15
C PHE A 11 13.79 -17.07 56.06
N SER A 12 14.87 -17.78 55.72
CA SER A 12 16.08 -17.86 56.57
C SER A 12 17.03 -16.67 56.40
N LYS A 13 16.90 -15.88 55.31
CA LYS A 13 17.64 -14.61 55.14
C LYS A 13 17.36 -13.62 56.28
N GLU A 14 18.20 -12.58 56.38
CA GLU A 14 18.19 -11.52 57.42
C GLU A 14 16.90 -10.69 57.53
N TYR A 15 15.87 -11.02 56.75
CA TYR A 15 14.55 -10.42 56.85
C TYR A 15 13.86 -10.81 58.17
N SER A 16 13.27 -9.82 58.83
CA SER A 16 12.53 -9.99 60.09
C SER A 16 11.09 -10.48 59.87
N ARG A 17 10.49 -10.12 58.72
CA ARG A 17 9.07 -10.35 58.41
C ARG A 17 8.84 -10.25 56.89
N ILE A 18 7.90 -11.05 56.36
CA ILE A 18 7.51 -11.03 54.94
C ILE A 18 5.99 -10.81 54.83
N GLU A 19 5.61 -9.56 54.56
CA GLU A 19 4.23 -9.06 54.60
C GLU A 19 3.54 -9.04 53.23
N ILE A 20 2.25 -9.36 53.23
CA ILE A 20 1.31 -9.01 52.16
C ILE A 20 0.72 -7.60 52.43
N PRO A 21 1.11 -6.55 51.68
CA PRO A 21 0.68 -5.16 51.89
C PRO A 21 -0.80 -4.87 51.54
N LYS A 22 -1.31 -3.75 52.08
CA LYS A 22 -2.71 -3.30 52.04
C LYS A 22 -3.34 -3.19 50.65
N ILE A 23 -2.55 -2.88 49.63
CA ILE A 23 -3.01 -2.54 48.27
C ILE A 23 -3.58 -3.76 47.51
N GLN A 24 -3.42 -4.97 48.03
CA GLN A 24 -3.62 -6.20 47.26
C GLN A 24 -4.90 -6.98 47.59
N ARG A 25 -5.26 -7.85 46.64
CA ARG A 25 -6.51 -8.62 46.60
C ARG A 25 -6.49 -9.76 47.64
N ASP A 26 -7.64 -10.40 47.86
CA ASP A 26 -7.71 -11.63 48.65
C ASP A 26 -6.74 -12.71 48.15
N TYR A 27 -6.47 -13.71 48.98
CA TYR A 27 -6.02 -15.01 48.46
C TYR A 27 -7.12 -15.60 47.58
N ALA A 28 -6.98 -15.48 46.27
CA ALA A 28 -7.96 -15.85 45.26
C ALA A 28 -7.73 -17.27 44.76
N GLN A 29 -6.47 -17.69 44.63
CA GLN A 29 -6.09 -19.01 44.11
C GLN A 29 -6.66 -20.17 44.94
N GLY A 30 -6.92 -19.98 46.23
CA GLY A 30 -7.56 -20.97 47.10
C GLY A 30 -9.09 -20.97 47.10
N ARG A 31 -9.78 -20.07 46.38
CA ARG A 31 -11.25 -20.00 46.38
C ARG A 31 -11.87 -21.20 45.66
N GLU A 32 -13.09 -21.59 46.07
CA GLU A 32 -13.82 -22.72 45.47
C GLU A 32 -14.06 -22.51 43.96
N ASN A 33 -14.38 -21.29 43.54
CA ASN A 33 -14.62 -20.95 42.13
C ASN A 33 -13.34 -20.97 41.27
N GLU A 34 -12.14 -20.94 41.89
CA GLU A 34 -10.84 -21.00 41.21
C GLU A 34 -10.23 -22.41 41.23
N SER A 35 -11.01 -23.45 41.56
CA SER A 35 -10.54 -24.84 41.72
C SER A 35 -9.61 -25.28 40.59
N ALA A 36 -10.00 -25.07 39.33
CA ALA A 36 -9.20 -25.49 38.17
C ALA A 36 -7.85 -24.75 38.03
N VAL A 37 -7.65 -23.61 38.70
CA VAL A 37 -6.34 -22.94 38.81
C VAL A 37 -5.54 -23.52 39.97
N ALA A 38 -6.17 -23.74 41.12
CA ALA A 38 -5.56 -24.41 42.27
C ALA A 38 -5.03 -25.80 41.90
N ASP A 39 -5.88 -26.63 41.29
CA ASP A 39 -5.60 -28.04 40.99
C ASP A 39 -4.41 -28.15 40.00
N ARG A 40 -4.43 -27.40 38.90
CA ARG A 40 -3.31 -27.37 37.92
C ARG A 40 -1.98 -26.85 38.50
N PHE A 41 -2.01 -26.03 39.54
CA PHE A 41 -0.79 -25.56 40.21
C PHE A 41 -0.26 -26.61 41.20
N LEU A 42 -1.16 -27.24 41.97
CA LEU A 42 -0.80 -28.35 42.85
C LEU A 42 -0.32 -29.57 42.06
N ASP A 43 -0.93 -29.90 40.91
CA ASP A 43 -0.48 -31.01 40.07
C ASP A 43 0.97 -30.83 39.64
N LYS A 44 1.35 -29.65 39.11
CA LYS A 44 2.76 -29.34 38.79
C LYS A 44 3.70 -29.46 39.99
N ILE A 45 3.27 -29.03 41.18
CA ILE A 45 4.04 -29.15 42.42
C ILE A 45 4.26 -30.61 42.80
N PHE A 46 3.18 -31.40 42.87
CA PHE A 46 3.24 -32.79 43.33
C PHE A 46 3.88 -33.73 42.30
N GLU A 47 3.73 -33.46 40.99
CA GLU A 47 4.51 -34.12 39.93
C GLU A 47 6.01 -33.89 40.12
N CYS A 48 6.43 -32.64 40.39
CA CYS A 48 7.84 -32.29 40.55
C CYS A 48 8.45 -32.87 41.84
N LEU A 49 7.71 -32.84 42.95
CA LEU A 49 8.09 -33.47 44.22
C LEU A 49 8.18 -35.00 44.09
N LYS A 50 7.25 -35.65 43.38
CA LYS A 50 7.30 -37.10 43.14
C LYS A 50 8.53 -37.50 42.32
N ASP A 51 8.81 -36.76 41.25
CA ASP A 51 9.92 -37.08 40.33
C ASP A 51 11.31 -36.59 40.83
N ASP A 52 11.38 -36.00 42.03
CA ASP A 52 12.56 -35.34 42.62
C ASP A 52 13.25 -34.35 41.67
N LYS A 53 12.42 -33.57 40.96
CA LYS A 53 12.87 -32.53 40.01
C LYS A 53 12.79 -31.15 40.65
N ASN A 54 13.49 -30.19 40.04
CA ASN A 54 13.39 -28.77 40.41
C ASN A 54 12.20 -28.10 39.69
N LEU A 55 11.35 -27.43 40.46
CA LEU A 55 10.25 -26.60 39.95
C LEU A 55 10.62 -25.12 40.07
N GLU A 56 10.92 -24.49 38.94
CA GLU A 56 11.15 -23.05 38.86
C GLU A 56 9.81 -22.32 38.76
N LEU A 57 9.54 -21.44 39.73
CA LEU A 57 8.29 -20.67 39.86
C LEU A 57 8.48 -19.19 39.47
N ASP A 58 9.43 -18.92 38.57
CA ASP A 58 9.79 -17.59 38.06
C ASP A 58 10.20 -16.59 39.15
N PHE A 59 9.90 -15.30 38.94
CA PHE A 59 10.28 -14.19 39.81
C PHE A 59 9.21 -13.82 40.83
N ILE A 60 9.63 -13.49 42.04
CA ILE A 60 8.81 -12.98 43.14
C ILE A 60 9.40 -11.62 43.55
N TYR A 61 8.57 -10.59 43.61
CA TYR A 61 9.02 -9.19 43.71
C TYR A 61 8.58 -8.60 45.04
N GLY A 62 9.42 -7.76 45.65
CA GLY A 62 9.04 -7.04 46.86
C GLY A 62 9.93 -5.85 47.15
N SER A 63 9.43 -4.88 47.92
CA SER A 63 10.26 -3.83 48.51
C SER A 63 10.74 -4.27 49.89
N VAL A 64 11.85 -3.68 50.36
CA VAL A 64 12.51 -4.01 51.63
C VAL A 64 12.73 -2.74 52.44
N ASP A 65 12.10 -2.60 53.60
CA ASP A 65 12.35 -1.52 54.56
C ASP A 65 12.55 -2.10 55.97
N LYS A 66 13.62 -1.69 56.67
CA LYS A 66 13.98 -2.17 58.03
C LYS A 66 13.88 -3.70 58.20
N ASN A 67 14.43 -4.43 57.23
CA ASN A 67 14.43 -5.89 57.12
C ASN A 67 13.02 -6.52 56.95
N VAL A 68 11.97 -5.74 56.75
CA VAL A 68 10.64 -6.24 56.36
C VAL A 68 10.55 -6.28 54.84
N VAL A 69 10.21 -7.46 54.28
CA VAL A 69 9.87 -7.61 52.86
C VAL A 69 8.37 -7.35 52.69
N TYR A 70 8.00 -6.36 51.89
CA TYR A 70 6.63 -6.20 51.41
C TYR A 70 6.51 -6.92 50.06
N LEU A 71 5.78 -8.04 50.02
CA LEU A 71 5.57 -8.81 48.79
C LEU A 71 4.70 -8.02 47.82
N LEU A 72 5.31 -7.56 46.74
CA LEU A 72 4.67 -6.81 45.67
C LEU A 72 4.07 -7.76 44.63
N ASP A 73 4.84 -8.66 44.01
CA ASP A 73 4.28 -9.77 43.21
C ASP A 73 4.76 -11.14 43.69
N GLY A 74 3.97 -12.18 43.42
CA GLY A 74 4.18 -13.55 43.87
C GLY A 74 3.31 -13.95 45.07
N GLN A 75 2.44 -13.06 45.56
CA GLN A 75 1.66 -13.30 46.79
C GLN A 75 0.86 -14.61 46.80
N GLN A 76 0.15 -14.92 45.71
CA GLN A 76 -0.67 -16.14 45.61
C GLN A 76 0.23 -17.39 45.61
N ARG A 77 1.41 -17.30 44.96
CA ARG A 77 2.46 -18.34 44.96
C ARG A 77 3.01 -18.54 46.38
N ILE A 78 3.52 -17.49 47.04
CA ILE A 78 4.02 -17.58 48.43
C ILE A 78 2.94 -18.10 49.39
N THR A 79 1.70 -17.60 49.31
CA THR A 79 0.62 -18.08 50.18
C THR A 79 0.35 -19.57 49.98
N THR A 80 0.35 -20.05 48.73
CA THR A 80 0.20 -21.50 48.46
C THR A 80 1.38 -22.30 48.99
N LEU A 81 2.62 -21.83 48.78
CA LEU A 81 3.84 -22.49 49.26
C LEU A 81 3.91 -22.54 50.80
N PHE A 82 3.49 -21.48 51.48
CA PHE A 82 3.37 -21.41 52.94
C PHE A 82 2.41 -22.49 53.46
N LEU A 83 1.20 -22.60 52.88
CA LEU A 83 0.24 -23.64 53.25
C LEU A 83 0.74 -25.05 52.93
N LEU A 84 1.49 -25.22 51.83
CA LEU A 84 2.11 -26.49 51.44
C LEU A 84 3.19 -26.94 52.43
N HIS A 85 4.12 -26.06 52.78
CA HIS A 85 5.17 -26.36 53.76
C HIS A 85 4.56 -26.63 55.14
N TRP A 86 3.62 -25.80 55.58
CA TRP A 86 2.90 -25.98 56.84
C TRP A 86 2.17 -27.34 56.90
N TYR A 87 1.48 -27.73 55.82
CA TYR A 87 0.77 -29.00 55.79
C TYR A 87 1.74 -30.20 55.74
N ILE A 88 2.76 -30.17 54.89
CA ILE A 88 3.68 -31.31 54.74
C ILE A 88 4.51 -31.51 56.02
N ALA A 89 5.00 -30.42 56.64
CA ALA A 89 5.67 -30.49 57.95
C ALA A 89 4.76 -31.03 59.06
N LEU A 90 3.44 -30.77 59.00
CA LEU A 90 2.43 -31.32 59.93
C LEU A 90 2.20 -32.83 59.75
N ARG A 91 2.41 -33.37 58.54
CA ARG A 91 2.18 -34.79 58.22
C ARG A 91 3.40 -35.67 58.40
N GLU A 92 4.58 -35.13 58.13
CA GLU A 92 5.87 -35.85 58.13
C GLU A 92 6.74 -35.54 59.36
N ASP A 93 6.19 -34.82 60.34
CA ASP A 93 6.89 -34.38 61.56
C ASP A 93 8.10 -33.46 61.34
N GLY A 94 8.18 -32.81 60.17
CA GLY A 94 9.24 -31.86 59.78
C GLY A 94 9.25 -30.51 60.50
N PHE A 95 8.43 -30.30 61.53
CA PHE A 95 8.45 -29.07 62.34
C PHE A 95 9.58 -29.11 63.38
N ASN A 96 10.76 -28.64 62.99
CA ASN A 96 11.79 -28.17 63.92
C ASN A 96 11.58 -26.66 64.23
N GLU A 97 12.39 -26.08 65.13
CA GLU A 97 12.27 -24.65 65.47
C GLU A 97 12.65 -23.72 64.29
N GLU A 98 13.62 -24.09 63.44
CA GLU A 98 14.00 -23.29 62.25
C GLU A 98 12.84 -23.10 61.27
N ILE A 99 12.13 -24.20 60.94
CA ILE A 99 10.94 -24.20 60.07
C ILE A 99 9.80 -23.40 60.72
N LYS A 100 9.64 -23.53 62.04
CA LYS A 100 8.61 -22.85 62.84
C LYS A 100 8.87 -21.34 62.95
N GLU A 101 10.11 -20.91 63.12
CA GLU A 101 10.51 -19.49 63.08
C GLU A 101 10.45 -18.91 61.66
N GLY A 102 10.91 -19.66 60.65
CA GLY A 102 10.83 -19.27 59.24
C GLY A 102 9.39 -19.01 58.80
N LEU A 103 8.49 -19.98 59.01
CA LEU A 103 7.07 -19.83 58.67
C LEU A 103 6.39 -18.67 59.43
N LYS A 104 6.82 -18.36 60.67
CA LYS A 104 6.30 -17.23 61.46
C LYS A 104 6.61 -15.86 60.85
N LYS A 105 7.57 -15.75 59.92
CA LYS A 105 7.83 -14.49 59.20
C LYS A 105 6.73 -14.14 58.19
N PHE A 106 5.98 -15.12 57.66
CA PHE A 106 4.92 -14.89 56.68
C PHE A 106 3.62 -14.35 57.30
N THR A 107 3.01 -13.33 56.69
CA THR A 107 1.95 -12.55 57.36
C THR A 107 1.20 -11.56 56.44
N TYR A 108 0.09 -11.03 56.93
CA TYR A 108 -0.67 -9.93 56.29
C TYR A 108 -0.47 -8.59 57.01
N SER A 109 -0.44 -7.50 56.24
CA SER A 109 -0.11 -6.16 56.77
C SER A 109 -1.29 -5.45 57.43
N THR A 110 -2.51 -5.60 56.88
CA THR A 110 -3.73 -4.93 57.40
C THR A 110 -4.92 -5.85 57.66
N ARG A 111 -4.95 -7.08 57.13
CA ARG A 111 -6.00 -8.07 57.40
C ARG A 111 -5.72 -8.76 58.74
N VAL A 112 -6.25 -8.23 59.84
CA VAL A 112 -6.03 -8.78 61.20
C VAL A 112 -6.45 -10.24 61.28
N SER A 113 -7.66 -10.60 60.81
CA SER A 113 -8.11 -11.99 60.77
C SER A 113 -7.14 -12.92 60.04
N SER A 114 -6.71 -12.57 58.82
CA SER A 114 -5.76 -13.37 58.04
C SER A 114 -4.38 -13.47 58.71
N ARG A 115 -3.90 -12.40 59.37
CA ARG A 115 -2.63 -12.37 60.13
C ARG A 115 -2.68 -13.35 61.31
N GLU A 116 -3.68 -13.18 62.18
CA GLU A 116 -3.89 -14.00 63.37
C GLU A 116 -4.15 -15.47 62.99
N PHE A 117 -4.85 -15.75 61.88
CA PHE A 117 -4.97 -17.11 61.35
C PHE A 117 -3.62 -17.73 60.99
N CYS A 118 -2.80 -17.04 60.16
CA CYS A 118 -1.48 -17.54 59.74
C CYS A 118 -0.54 -17.78 60.93
N LYS A 119 -0.61 -16.92 61.96
CA LYS A 119 0.13 -17.12 63.22
C LYS A 119 -0.40 -18.34 64.00
N ASN A 120 -1.71 -18.40 64.24
CA ASN A 120 -2.31 -19.38 65.13
C ASN A 120 -2.19 -20.82 64.60
N ILE A 121 -2.21 -21.04 63.28
CA ILE A 121 -1.98 -22.38 62.70
C ILE A 121 -0.55 -22.91 62.94
N ILE A 122 0.43 -22.03 63.16
CA ILE A 122 1.82 -22.41 63.51
C ILE A 122 1.95 -22.56 65.03
N ASP A 123 1.46 -21.59 65.80
CA ASP A 123 1.58 -21.60 67.27
C ASP A 123 0.81 -22.76 67.94
N ASN A 124 -0.22 -23.31 67.29
CA ASN A 124 -1.04 -24.40 67.81
C ASN A 124 -0.76 -25.77 67.13
N ILE A 125 0.38 -25.92 66.44
CA ILE A 125 0.63 -27.07 65.56
C ILE A 125 0.52 -28.43 66.25
N GLU A 126 0.99 -28.55 67.50
CA GLU A 126 0.91 -29.78 68.31
C GLU A 126 -0.55 -30.17 68.62
N TYR A 127 -1.41 -29.20 68.89
CA TYR A 127 -2.84 -29.43 69.10
C TYR A 127 -3.52 -29.84 67.79
N ILE A 128 -3.20 -29.17 66.67
CA ILE A 128 -3.74 -29.53 65.35
C ILE A 128 -3.35 -30.96 64.99
N LYS A 129 -2.07 -31.33 65.18
CA LYS A 129 -1.54 -32.69 64.98
C LYS A 129 -2.28 -33.73 65.82
N LYS A 130 -2.50 -33.46 67.11
CA LYS A 130 -3.21 -34.36 68.04
C LYS A 130 -4.66 -34.66 67.60
N TYR A 131 -5.33 -33.72 66.93
CA TYR A 131 -6.70 -33.89 66.44
C TYR A 131 -6.80 -34.17 64.94
N TYR A 132 -5.66 -34.30 64.23
CA TYR A 132 -5.65 -34.72 62.83
C TYR A 132 -6.05 -36.19 62.70
N SER A 133 -7.01 -36.50 61.83
CA SER A 133 -7.30 -37.88 61.41
C SER A 133 -7.56 -37.93 59.91
N ASN A 134 -7.11 -39.01 59.25
CA ASN A 134 -7.22 -39.17 57.80
C ASN A 134 -8.67 -39.04 57.27
N GLU A 135 -9.65 -39.39 58.12
CA GLU A 135 -11.10 -39.40 57.85
C GLU A 135 -11.76 -38.01 57.84
N LYS A 136 -11.12 -36.99 58.42
CA LYS A 136 -11.70 -35.64 58.57
C LYS A 136 -10.92 -34.62 57.74
N LYS A 137 -11.64 -33.74 57.06
CA LYS A 137 -11.10 -32.53 56.44
C LYS A 137 -10.36 -31.69 57.48
N LEU A 138 -9.12 -31.30 57.17
CA LEU A 138 -8.29 -30.51 58.08
C LEU A 138 -8.87 -29.10 58.28
N SER A 139 -9.55 -28.55 57.27
CA SER A 139 -10.34 -27.31 57.43
C SER A 139 -11.35 -27.40 58.57
N ASN A 140 -12.08 -28.52 58.68
CA ASN A 140 -13.06 -28.73 59.74
C ASN A 140 -12.41 -28.96 61.12
N ILE A 141 -11.21 -29.54 61.17
CA ILE A 141 -10.45 -29.65 62.43
C ILE A 141 -10.01 -28.27 62.90
N ILE A 142 -9.46 -27.44 62.00
CA ILE A 142 -9.03 -26.06 62.30
C ILE A 142 -10.18 -25.20 62.83
N LYS A 143 -11.37 -25.26 62.19
CA LYS A 143 -12.56 -24.50 62.60
C LYS A 143 -13.06 -24.78 64.03
N ASN A 144 -12.70 -25.93 64.61
CA ASN A 144 -13.16 -26.34 65.94
C ASN A 144 -12.26 -25.86 67.10
N PHE A 145 -11.15 -25.17 66.82
CA PHE A 145 -10.29 -24.62 67.88
C PHE A 145 -10.76 -23.25 68.37
N TYR A 146 -10.62 -23.01 69.68
CA TYR A 146 -11.03 -21.76 70.34
C TYR A 146 -10.36 -20.48 69.80
N TRP A 147 -9.20 -20.60 69.14
CA TRP A 147 -8.45 -19.50 68.54
C TRP A 147 -8.88 -19.17 67.09
N PHE A 148 -9.78 -19.97 66.50
CA PHE A 148 -10.32 -19.72 65.17
C PHE A 148 -11.50 -18.74 65.25
N THR A 149 -11.24 -17.46 65.00
CA THR A 149 -12.16 -16.36 65.35
C THR A 149 -12.95 -15.77 64.17
N ASN A 150 -12.61 -16.06 62.92
CA ASN A 150 -13.28 -15.46 61.76
C ASN A 150 -13.32 -16.40 60.54
N GLU A 151 -14.41 -17.15 60.39
CA GLU A 151 -14.66 -17.91 59.16
C GLU A 151 -15.00 -17.00 57.96
N ASN A 152 -15.43 -15.76 58.18
CA ASN A 152 -15.98 -14.89 57.13
C ASN A 152 -14.95 -14.10 56.32
N ASP A 153 -13.67 -14.07 56.70
CA ASP A 153 -12.60 -13.50 55.86
C ASP A 153 -12.43 -14.37 54.60
N PRO A 154 -12.64 -13.84 53.38
CA PRO A 154 -12.52 -14.64 52.15
C PRO A 154 -11.11 -15.18 51.91
N THR A 155 -10.08 -14.56 52.50
CA THR A 155 -8.71 -15.09 52.48
C THR A 155 -8.58 -16.35 53.34
N ILE A 156 -9.22 -16.39 54.52
CA ILE A 156 -9.23 -17.59 55.39
C ILE A 156 -10.05 -18.71 54.74
N LYS A 157 -11.22 -18.41 54.15
CA LYS A 157 -12.00 -19.41 53.38
C LYS A 157 -11.15 -20.07 52.27
N ALA A 158 -10.41 -19.26 51.52
CA ALA A 158 -9.52 -19.73 50.47
C ALA A 158 -8.30 -20.51 51.01
N MET A 159 -7.72 -20.12 52.15
CA MET A 159 -6.65 -20.89 52.81
C MET A 159 -7.13 -22.27 53.25
N LEU A 160 -8.30 -22.35 53.90
CA LEU A 160 -8.89 -23.61 54.38
C LEU A 160 -9.23 -24.56 53.23
N ASN A 161 -9.78 -24.05 52.13
CA ASN A 161 -10.04 -24.87 50.93
C ASN A 161 -8.73 -25.31 50.24
N MET A 162 -7.70 -24.47 50.19
CA MET A 162 -6.39 -24.89 49.68
C MET A 162 -5.73 -25.95 50.58
N ILE A 163 -5.82 -25.84 51.91
CA ILE A 163 -5.34 -26.88 52.84
C ILE A 163 -6.01 -28.22 52.55
N ASP A 164 -7.34 -28.26 52.41
CA ASP A 164 -8.07 -29.48 52.05
C ASP A 164 -7.68 -30.03 50.66
N LYS A 165 -7.33 -29.17 49.70
CA LYS A 165 -6.82 -29.59 48.38
C LYS A 165 -5.41 -30.17 48.47
N ILE A 166 -4.53 -29.57 49.26
CA ILE A 166 -3.17 -30.08 49.51
C ILE A 166 -3.26 -31.43 50.24
N ASP A 167 -4.14 -31.57 51.23
CA ASP A 167 -4.42 -32.84 51.93
C ASP A 167 -4.93 -33.92 50.97
N ALA A 168 -5.90 -33.59 50.10
CA ALA A 168 -6.42 -34.52 49.10
C ALA A 168 -5.39 -34.93 48.04
N LYS A 169 -4.53 -34.00 47.58
CA LYS A 169 -3.43 -34.32 46.66
C LYS A 169 -2.37 -35.17 47.34
N TYR A 170 -1.90 -34.78 48.52
CA TYR A 170 -0.88 -35.51 49.30
C TYR A 170 -1.28 -36.96 49.58
N LYS A 171 -2.55 -37.21 49.93
CA LYS A 171 -3.08 -38.57 50.17
C LYS A 171 -3.04 -39.51 48.94
N LEU A 172 -2.66 -39.03 47.75
CA LEU A 172 -2.39 -39.84 46.56
C LEU A 172 -0.92 -40.29 46.45
N TYR A 173 -0.01 -39.72 47.25
CA TYR A 173 1.43 -40.00 47.24
C TYR A 173 1.82 -40.70 48.54
N ASN A 174 2.15 -42.00 48.46
CA ASN A 174 2.56 -42.81 49.61
C ASN A 174 4.07 -42.69 49.90
N GLU A 175 4.61 -41.47 49.83
CA GLU A 175 6.03 -41.16 50.04
C GLU A 175 6.18 -39.89 50.88
N ASN A 176 7.28 -39.79 51.62
CA ASN A 176 7.68 -38.55 52.29
C ASN A 176 8.22 -37.55 51.23
N LEU A 177 7.71 -36.32 51.26
CA LEU A 177 7.99 -35.24 50.32
C LEU A 177 8.69 -34.03 50.97
N PHE A 178 8.78 -33.98 52.31
CA PHE A 178 9.30 -32.82 53.05
C PHE A 178 10.71 -32.41 52.59
N ASP A 179 11.64 -33.36 52.51
CA ASP A 179 13.02 -33.12 52.06
C ASP A 179 13.12 -32.62 50.61
N ARG A 180 12.08 -32.81 49.78
CA ARG A 180 12.03 -32.41 48.37
C ARG A 180 11.45 -31.01 48.16
N LEU A 181 10.86 -30.39 49.21
CA LEU A 181 10.30 -29.04 49.13
C LEU A 181 11.32 -27.98 48.70
N LYS A 182 12.60 -28.17 49.04
CA LYS A 182 13.75 -27.34 48.61
C LYS A 182 13.92 -27.25 47.08
N ASN A 183 13.37 -28.21 46.34
CA ASN A 183 13.42 -28.26 44.89
C ASN A 183 12.42 -27.27 44.24
N ILE A 184 11.46 -26.74 45.01
CA ILE A 184 10.51 -25.71 44.56
C ILE A 184 11.17 -24.34 44.79
N GLN A 185 11.61 -23.70 43.70
CA GLN A 185 12.51 -22.56 43.73
C GLN A 185 11.99 -21.36 42.94
N PHE A 186 12.33 -20.15 43.38
CA PHE A 186 12.02 -18.89 42.71
C PHE A 186 13.18 -17.89 42.87
N TYR A 187 13.21 -16.86 42.04
CA TYR A 187 14.11 -15.72 42.27
C TYR A 187 13.38 -14.64 43.06
N PHE A 188 13.98 -14.17 44.15
CA PHE A 188 13.51 -12.95 44.81
C PHE A 188 14.16 -11.71 44.19
N LEU A 189 13.34 -10.71 43.83
CA LEU A 189 13.75 -9.41 43.30
C LEU A 189 13.40 -8.29 44.31
N PRO A 190 14.38 -7.81 45.11
CA PRO A 190 14.20 -6.64 45.95
C PRO A 190 14.16 -5.38 45.07
N LEU A 191 12.98 -4.79 44.91
CA LEU A 191 12.76 -3.68 43.99
C LEU A 191 13.49 -2.40 44.39
N ASN A 192 13.85 -2.20 45.66
CA ASN A 192 14.70 -1.08 46.12
C ASN A 192 16.05 -0.95 45.40
N ASN A 193 16.56 -2.04 44.82
CA ASN A 193 17.83 -2.02 44.07
C ASN A 193 17.68 -1.45 42.65
N PHE A 194 16.45 -1.13 42.25
CA PHE A 194 16.09 -0.44 41.01
C PHE A 194 15.40 0.87 41.43
N ASN A 195 15.76 2.01 40.84
CA ASN A 195 15.16 3.31 41.17
C ASN A 195 13.77 3.50 40.51
N LEU A 196 12.90 2.50 40.69
CA LEU A 196 11.54 2.38 40.17
C LEU A 196 10.55 2.65 41.32
N THR A 197 9.75 3.70 41.21
CA THR A 197 8.76 4.09 42.24
C THR A 197 7.56 3.15 42.28
N ASP A 198 6.86 3.12 43.43
CA ASP A 198 5.67 2.29 43.68
C ASP A 198 4.54 2.46 42.64
N GLU A 199 4.55 3.56 41.88
CA GLU A 199 3.60 3.89 40.83
C GLU A 199 3.53 2.86 39.71
N ILE A 200 4.68 2.33 39.26
CA ILE A 200 4.72 1.30 38.20
C ILE A 200 4.04 0.03 38.71
N TYR A 201 4.38 -0.37 39.93
CA TYR A 201 3.81 -1.55 40.57
C TYR A 201 2.28 -1.40 40.84
N LEU A 202 1.83 -0.20 41.24
CA LEU A 202 0.42 0.17 41.36
C LEU A 202 -0.33 0.03 40.03
N LYS A 203 0.24 0.52 38.92
CA LYS A 203 -0.33 0.37 37.57
C LYS A 203 -0.42 -1.11 37.15
N MET A 204 0.59 -1.93 37.45
CA MET A 204 0.58 -3.38 37.18
C MET A 204 -0.58 -4.11 37.90
N ASN A 205 -0.76 -3.89 39.20
CA ASN A 205 -1.64 -4.73 40.02
C ASN A 205 -3.10 -4.27 40.09
N ALA A 206 -3.40 -3.04 39.64
CA ALA A 206 -4.78 -2.59 39.46
C ALA A 206 -5.56 -3.50 38.47
N ARG A 207 -4.96 -3.83 37.30
CA ARG A 207 -5.65 -4.56 36.21
C ARG A 207 -5.61 -6.08 36.38
N GLY A 208 -4.57 -6.66 36.98
CA GLY A 208 -4.43 -8.12 37.13
C GLY A 208 -4.16 -8.84 35.80
N LYS A 209 -3.38 -8.20 34.93
CA LYS A 209 -2.82 -8.72 33.67
C LYS A 209 -1.34 -8.38 33.64
N PRO A 210 -0.49 -9.12 32.89
CA PRO A 210 0.87 -8.67 32.60
C PRO A 210 0.86 -7.32 31.88
N LEU A 211 1.95 -6.56 32.00
CA LEU A 211 2.18 -5.37 31.18
C LEU A 211 2.20 -5.76 29.70
N THR A 212 1.55 -4.95 28.86
CA THR A 212 1.56 -5.10 27.40
C THR A 212 2.89 -4.63 26.82
N SER A 213 3.17 -4.97 25.55
CA SER A 213 4.38 -4.50 24.86
C SER A 213 4.52 -2.97 24.92
N PHE A 214 3.38 -2.25 24.82
CA PHE A 214 3.30 -0.81 24.98
C PHE A 214 3.69 -0.34 26.39
N GLU A 215 3.09 -0.87 27.46
CA GLU A 215 3.38 -0.41 28.82
C GLU A 215 4.85 -0.69 29.22
N ASN A 216 5.44 -1.80 28.77
CA ASN A 216 6.86 -2.07 28.98
C ASN A 216 7.75 -1.07 28.21
N PHE A 217 7.46 -0.83 26.92
CA PHE A 217 8.17 0.15 26.10
C PHE A 217 8.06 1.58 26.67
N LYS A 218 6.86 1.98 27.11
CA LYS A 218 6.58 3.28 27.74
C LYS A 218 7.44 3.50 28.98
N ALA A 219 7.48 2.53 29.90
CA ALA A 219 8.28 2.64 31.13
C ALA A 219 9.79 2.80 30.84
N LEU A 220 10.30 2.11 29.81
CA LEU A 220 11.70 2.23 29.38
C LEU A 220 11.99 3.56 28.66
N LEU A 221 11.04 4.09 27.89
CA LEU A 221 11.15 5.41 27.26
C LEU A 221 11.07 6.54 28.29
N GLU A 222 10.23 6.41 29.33
CA GLU A 222 10.19 7.31 30.49
C GLU A 222 11.53 7.37 31.26
N ASP A 223 12.19 6.22 31.47
CA ASP A 223 13.49 6.18 32.17
C ASP A 223 14.63 6.68 31.25
N PHE A 224 14.61 6.37 29.95
CA PHE A 224 15.57 6.92 28.99
C PHE A 224 15.51 8.45 28.87
N PHE A 225 14.32 9.06 28.99
CA PHE A 225 14.16 10.52 28.95
C PHE A 225 14.66 11.23 30.21
N LYS A 226 14.74 10.53 31.35
CA LYS A 226 14.93 11.07 32.71
C LYS A 226 16.10 12.04 32.87
N ASP A 227 17.25 11.70 32.28
CA ASP A 227 18.49 12.49 32.34
C ASP A 227 18.83 13.15 30.99
N LYS A 228 17.87 13.21 30.04
CA LYS A 228 18.08 13.72 28.66
C LYS A 228 17.24 14.97 28.34
N ILE A 229 16.09 15.15 29.00
CA ILE A 229 15.22 16.33 28.85
C ILE A 229 14.94 16.99 30.20
N ASP A 230 14.41 18.21 30.15
CA ASP A 230 14.11 19.00 31.35
C ASP A 230 12.94 18.34 32.13
N ASN A 231 13.05 18.24 33.45
CA ASN A 231 12.13 17.43 34.27
C ASN A 231 10.65 17.86 34.12
N ASP A 232 10.36 19.16 33.96
CA ASP A 232 9.00 19.64 33.70
C ASP A 232 8.39 19.10 32.39
N ILE A 233 9.22 18.88 31.36
CA ILE A 233 8.82 18.27 30.08
C ILE A 233 8.59 16.77 30.29
N LEU A 234 9.43 16.10 31.08
CA LEU A 234 9.26 14.68 31.46
C LEU A 234 7.95 14.45 32.25
N GLN A 235 7.62 15.31 33.21
CA GLN A 235 6.36 15.21 33.96
C GLN A 235 5.16 15.46 33.06
N GLN A 236 5.22 16.47 32.17
CA GLN A 236 4.17 16.68 31.16
C GLN A 236 4.01 15.48 30.24
N TYR A 237 5.10 14.89 29.76
CA TYR A 237 5.09 13.67 28.94
C TYR A 237 4.37 12.52 29.66
N LYS A 238 4.77 12.20 30.90
CA LYS A 238 4.16 11.16 31.74
C LYS A 238 2.65 11.36 31.94
N ILE A 239 2.22 12.60 32.15
CA ILE A 239 0.79 12.94 32.30
C ILE A 239 0.06 12.79 30.95
N LYS A 240 0.61 13.32 29.86
CA LYS A 240 -0.02 13.35 28.54
C LYS A 240 -0.19 11.97 27.91
N ILE A 241 0.81 11.10 28.02
CA ILE A 241 0.75 9.74 27.46
C ILE A 241 -0.37 8.91 28.12
N ASP A 242 -0.55 9.05 29.44
CA ASP A 242 -1.61 8.41 30.22
C ASP A 242 -2.95 9.19 30.20
N THR A 243 -3.06 10.33 29.50
CA THR A 243 -4.30 11.12 29.40
C THR A 243 -4.66 11.54 27.97
N SER A 244 -4.18 12.69 27.49
CA SER A 244 -4.57 13.27 26.20
C SER A 244 -4.25 12.36 25.02
N TRP A 245 -3.03 11.80 24.98
CA TRP A 245 -2.60 10.99 23.85
C TRP A 245 -3.31 9.65 23.81
N VAL A 246 -3.50 8.98 24.94
CA VAL A 246 -4.30 7.74 25.00
C VAL A 246 -5.75 8.01 24.61
N ASN A 247 -6.37 9.08 25.11
CA ASN A 247 -7.72 9.48 24.70
C ASN A 247 -7.83 9.70 23.17
N PHE A 248 -6.80 10.26 22.53
CA PHE A 248 -6.73 10.38 21.08
C PHE A 248 -6.66 9.01 20.38
N ILE A 249 -5.76 8.10 20.81
CA ILE A 249 -5.66 6.75 20.22
C ILE A 249 -6.96 5.94 20.41
N TRP A 250 -7.69 6.11 21.52
CA TRP A 250 -9.01 5.50 21.73
C TRP A 250 -10.06 5.96 20.70
N ILE A 251 -9.97 7.16 20.15
CA ILE A 251 -10.87 7.66 19.10
C ILE A 251 -10.53 7.03 17.72
N LEU A 252 -9.33 6.47 17.56
CA LEU A 252 -8.87 5.82 16.32
C LEU A 252 -9.25 4.33 16.21
N THR A 253 -9.88 3.72 17.22
CA THR A 253 -10.22 2.28 17.18
C THR A 253 -11.59 1.97 17.78
N LYS A 254 -12.26 0.98 17.18
CA LYS A 254 -13.52 0.42 17.68
C LYS A 254 -13.33 -0.72 18.69
N ASP A 255 -12.11 -1.28 18.84
CA ASP A 255 -11.77 -2.24 19.91
C ASP A 255 -10.70 -1.67 20.85
N TYR A 256 -11.09 -1.46 22.11
CA TYR A 256 -10.22 -0.98 23.19
C TYR A 256 -8.99 -1.86 23.46
N LYS A 257 -8.97 -3.11 22.99
CA LYS A 257 -7.80 -4.00 23.11
C LYS A 257 -6.65 -3.59 22.19
N ASN A 258 -6.95 -2.90 21.09
CA ASN A 258 -5.99 -2.56 20.05
C ASN A 258 -5.28 -1.21 20.30
N VAL A 259 -5.66 -0.48 21.36
CA VAL A 259 -5.09 0.84 21.71
C VAL A 259 -3.57 0.77 21.89
N ASP A 260 -3.11 -0.21 22.68
CA ASP A 260 -1.70 -0.46 22.95
C ASP A 260 -0.93 -0.81 21.66
N ASP A 261 -1.52 -1.61 20.77
CA ASP A 261 -0.93 -1.98 19.48
C ASP A 261 -0.88 -0.78 18.52
N LEU A 262 -1.91 0.07 18.47
CA LEU A 262 -1.91 1.29 17.66
C LEU A 262 -0.88 2.32 18.14
N PHE A 263 -0.68 2.45 19.46
CA PHE A 263 0.45 3.20 20.02
C PHE A 263 1.78 2.64 19.47
N MET A 264 1.98 1.33 19.54
CA MET A 264 3.22 0.70 19.04
C MET A 264 3.39 0.84 17.52
N LYS A 265 2.33 0.82 16.71
CA LYS A 265 2.40 1.13 15.27
C LYS A 265 2.81 2.58 15.01
N LEU A 266 2.22 3.56 15.72
CA LEU A 266 2.57 4.98 15.57
C LEU A 266 4.00 5.28 16.03
N PHE A 267 4.43 4.71 17.17
CA PHE A 267 5.83 4.80 17.59
C PHE A 267 6.77 4.14 16.58
N SER A 268 6.44 2.95 16.05
CA SER A 268 7.24 2.29 15.00
C SER A 268 7.45 3.19 13.79
N PHE A 269 6.38 3.81 13.29
CA PHE A 269 6.47 4.74 12.16
C PHE A 269 7.40 5.92 12.45
N ILE A 270 7.23 6.58 13.60
CA ILE A 270 8.02 7.78 13.93
C ILE A 270 9.49 7.41 14.14
N PHE A 271 9.78 6.34 14.88
CA PHE A 271 11.17 5.90 15.12
C PHE A 271 11.86 5.40 13.84
N GLU A 272 11.19 4.61 12.99
CA GLU A 272 11.76 4.16 11.71
C GLU A 272 12.05 5.34 10.77
N MET A 273 11.14 6.31 10.68
CA MET A 273 11.35 7.48 9.83
C MET A 273 12.41 8.46 10.37
N LEU A 274 12.54 8.62 11.69
CA LEU A 274 13.66 9.36 12.29
C LEU A 274 15.00 8.66 12.02
N TYR A 275 15.06 7.33 12.21
CA TYR A 275 16.24 6.51 11.91
C TYR A 275 16.67 6.63 10.43
N TYR A 276 15.73 6.49 9.49
CA TYR A 276 16.00 6.69 8.05
C TYR A 276 16.48 8.11 7.72
N SER A 277 16.10 9.12 8.49
CA SER A 277 16.59 10.49 8.32
C SER A 277 18.01 10.74 8.85
N GLN A 278 18.60 9.76 9.56
CA GLN A 278 19.87 9.89 10.28
C GLN A 278 20.92 8.83 9.91
N ILE A 279 20.58 7.79 9.13
CA ILE A 279 21.48 6.69 8.78
C ILE A 279 22.10 6.82 7.39
N GLU A 280 23.35 7.28 7.33
CA GLU A 280 24.10 7.49 6.09
C GLU A 280 24.71 6.18 5.57
N ILE A 281 24.64 5.94 4.26
CA ILE A 281 25.25 4.78 3.58
C ILE A 281 26.56 5.26 2.95
N VAL A 282 27.69 4.82 3.51
CA VAL A 282 29.01 5.27 3.03
C VAL A 282 29.50 4.37 1.90
N GLU A 283 29.42 4.88 0.67
CA GLU A 283 29.72 4.18 -0.60
C GLU A 283 31.06 3.43 -0.56
N ASP A 284 32.11 4.07 -0.02
CA ASP A 284 33.49 3.60 0.03
C ASP A 284 33.70 2.35 0.92
N THR A 285 32.69 1.97 1.72
CA THR A 285 32.76 0.76 2.57
C THR A 285 31.50 -0.11 2.59
N ARG A 286 30.38 0.38 2.05
CA ARG A 286 29.02 -0.20 2.23
C ARG A 286 28.64 -0.43 3.71
N LYS A 287 29.22 0.34 4.62
CA LYS A 287 28.81 0.38 6.02
C LYS A 287 27.77 1.47 6.22
N LEU A 288 26.85 1.22 7.13
CA LEU A 288 25.94 2.23 7.64
C LEU A 288 26.71 3.09 8.66
N GLN A 289 26.34 4.36 8.78
CA GLN A 289 26.85 5.25 9.82
C GLN A 289 25.71 6.09 10.40
N ILE A 290 25.80 6.38 11.69
CA ILE A 290 24.78 7.14 12.43
C ILE A 290 25.44 7.86 13.62
N GLU A 291 24.84 8.96 14.06
CA GLU A 291 25.36 9.77 15.16
C GLU A 291 25.28 9.00 16.48
N LYS A 292 26.42 8.93 17.20
CA LYS A 292 26.60 8.13 18.42
C LYS A 292 25.54 8.42 19.49
N SER A 293 25.13 9.68 19.62
CA SER A 293 24.10 10.16 20.54
C SER A 293 22.70 9.55 20.33
N ASN A 294 22.42 9.02 19.14
CA ASN A 294 21.14 8.43 18.79
C ASN A 294 21.17 6.89 18.69
N LEU A 295 22.33 6.23 18.82
CA LEU A 295 22.43 4.77 18.79
C LEU A 295 21.58 4.13 19.89
N ASP A 296 21.88 4.45 21.16
CA ASP A 296 21.15 3.94 22.33
C ASP A 296 19.63 4.16 22.20
N PHE A 297 19.22 5.29 21.62
CA PHE A 297 17.82 5.69 21.45
C PHE A 297 17.09 4.82 20.42
N PHE A 298 17.73 4.51 19.28
CA PHE A 298 17.15 3.61 18.28
C PHE A 298 17.28 2.13 18.70
N GLU A 299 18.34 1.73 19.41
CA GLU A 299 18.46 0.38 19.98
C GLU A 299 17.40 0.10 21.06
N LEU A 300 17.10 1.07 21.92
CA LEU A 300 15.99 1.01 22.88
C LEU A 300 14.66 0.71 22.18
N PHE A 301 14.41 1.33 21.02
CA PHE A 301 13.21 1.08 20.23
C PHE A 301 13.24 -0.31 19.57
N PHE A 302 14.25 -0.61 18.75
CA PHE A 302 14.29 -1.85 17.95
C PHE A 302 14.47 -3.11 18.79
N SER A 303 15.01 -3.02 20.02
CA SER A 303 15.04 -4.12 20.98
C SER A 303 13.65 -4.61 21.41
N HIS A 304 12.60 -3.81 21.21
CA HIS A 304 11.20 -4.16 21.53
C HIS A 304 10.39 -4.67 20.34
N LYS A 305 10.92 -4.63 19.10
CA LYS A 305 10.29 -5.28 17.93
C LYS A 305 10.53 -6.80 17.89
N GLY A 306 9.65 -7.50 17.18
CA GLY A 306 9.60 -8.97 17.11
C GLY A 306 10.71 -9.60 16.25
N ASP A 307 11.08 -10.85 16.58
CA ASP A 307 12.34 -11.51 16.18
C ASP A 307 12.64 -11.63 14.68
N LYS A 308 11.65 -11.54 13.78
CA LYS A 308 11.89 -11.60 12.33
C LYS A 308 12.50 -10.30 11.79
N GLU A 309 11.81 -9.17 11.99
CA GLU A 309 12.31 -7.86 11.56
C GLU A 309 13.57 -7.48 12.34
N LYS A 310 13.56 -7.75 13.66
CA LYS A 310 14.69 -7.58 14.57
C LYS A 310 15.99 -8.20 14.05
N LYS A 311 15.93 -9.40 13.46
CA LYS A 311 17.13 -10.07 12.90
C LYS A 311 17.65 -9.42 11.62
N GLU A 312 16.81 -8.80 10.80
CA GLU A 312 17.31 -8.09 9.61
C GLU A 312 17.92 -6.74 9.99
N TYR A 313 17.28 -5.99 10.90
CA TYR A 313 17.81 -4.72 11.40
C TYR A 313 19.05 -4.87 12.28
N ILE A 314 19.11 -5.84 13.21
CA ILE A 314 20.32 -6.05 14.04
C ILE A 314 21.52 -6.54 13.20
N ASN A 315 21.30 -7.27 12.10
CA ASN A 315 22.39 -7.58 11.17
C ASN A 315 22.84 -6.35 10.33
N LYS A 316 21.95 -5.37 10.12
CA LYS A 316 22.27 -4.06 9.50
C LYS A 316 22.94 -3.09 10.50
N LEU A 317 22.65 -3.20 11.81
CA LEU A 317 23.28 -2.44 12.91
C LEU A 317 24.77 -2.77 13.15
N LYS A 318 25.48 -3.31 12.14
CA LYS A 318 26.92 -3.08 11.97
C LYS A 318 27.19 -1.66 11.44
N ALA A 319 26.48 -0.69 12.01
CA ALA A 319 26.66 0.72 11.73
C ALA A 319 27.82 1.23 12.59
N ASN A 320 28.73 2.00 12.00
CA ASN A 320 29.76 2.67 12.77
C ASN A 320 29.16 3.94 13.40
N SER A 321 29.39 4.15 14.70
CA SER A 321 29.14 5.42 15.35
C SER A 321 30.00 6.53 14.75
N ILE A 322 29.39 7.62 14.30
CA ILE A 322 30.12 8.87 14.01
C ILE A 322 30.26 9.65 15.32
N GLU A 323 31.50 9.94 15.70
CA GLU A 323 31.80 10.92 16.76
C GLU A 323 31.92 12.31 16.13
N LYS A 324 31.21 13.28 16.70
CA LYS A 324 31.27 14.70 16.35
C LYS A 324 31.23 15.51 17.65
N GLU A 325 32.25 16.31 17.93
CA GLU A 325 32.39 16.97 19.23
C GLU A 325 31.30 18.04 19.52
N GLU A 326 30.60 18.54 18.50
CA GLU A 326 29.60 19.62 18.64
C GLU A 326 28.13 19.14 18.74
N ASP A 327 27.80 17.93 18.27
CA ASP A 327 26.39 17.51 18.04
C ASP A 327 25.80 16.55 19.11
N GLU A 328 26.60 15.95 20.01
CA GLU A 328 26.19 14.76 20.80
C GLU A 328 24.99 14.95 21.78
N LYS A 329 24.46 16.17 21.96
CA LYS A 329 23.24 16.41 22.76
C LYS A 329 22.08 17.04 21.97
N THR A 330 22.35 17.56 20.78
CA THR A 330 21.40 18.40 20.04
C THR A 330 20.38 17.52 19.30
N THR A 331 20.86 16.65 18.40
CA THR A 331 20.00 15.75 17.60
C THR A 331 19.10 14.86 18.46
N LEU A 332 19.61 14.37 19.59
CA LEU A 332 18.82 13.54 20.51
C LEU A 332 17.67 14.33 21.16
N LYS A 333 17.93 15.56 21.63
CA LYS A 333 16.87 16.41 22.22
C LYS A 333 15.85 16.83 21.16
N GLU A 334 16.28 17.04 19.91
CA GLU A 334 15.38 17.27 18.77
C GLU A 334 14.50 16.06 18.44
N ASN A 335 15.07 14.85 18.41
CA ASN A 335 14.33 13.59 18.21
C ASN A 335 13.25 13.38 19.29
N ILE A 336 13.59 13.60 20.56
CA ILE A 336 12.65 13.48 21.69
C ILE A 336 11.55 14.55 21.59
N ASN A 337 11.92 15.82 21.37
CA ASN A 337 10.97 16.92 21.21
C ASN A 337 10.02 16.69 20.01
N PHE A 338 10.52 16.15 18.89
CA PHE A 338 9.70 15.82 17.73
C PHE A 338 8.59 14.83 18.07
N ILE A 339 8.92 13.73 18.79
CA ILE A 339 7.93 12.74 19.23
C ILE A 339 6.86 13.40 20.11
N ILE A 340 7.29 14.15 21.14
CA ILE A 340 6.37 14.81 22.09
C ILE A 340 5.44 15.79 21.35
N ASN A 341 6.00 16.63 20.48
CA ASN A 341 5.23 17.58 19.68
C ASN A 341 4.25 16.88 18.74
N ILE A 342 4.65 15.81 18.04
CA ILE A 342 3.75 15.09 17.11
C ILE A 342 2.56 14.49 17.86
N PHE A 343 2.77 13.81 18.99
CA PHE A 343 1.64 13.28 19.76
C PHE A 343 0.74 14.39 20.33
N ASP A 344 1.30 15.52 20.78
CA ASP A 344 0.52 16.69 21.18
C ASP A 344 -0.32 17.26 20.03
N ILE A 345 0.28 17.45 18.83
CA ILE A 345 -0.39 18.03 17.66
C ILE A 345 -1.51 17.10 17.16
N LEU A 346 -1.24 15.80 17.06
CA LEU A 346 -2.24 14.81 16.66
C LEU A 346 -3.40 14.77 17.67
N SER A 347 -3.07 14.81 18.97
CA SER A 347 -4.06 14.82 20.05
C SER A 347 -4.88 16.11 20.16
N GLU A 348 -4.32 17.28 19.82
CA GLU A 348 -5.03 18.56 19.87
C GLU A 348 -5.90 18.79 18.63
N LEU A 349 -5.40 18.40 17.44
CA LEU A 349 -6.22 18.44 16.22
C LEU A 349 -7.37 17.43 16.31
N GLY A 350 -7.08 16.20 16.75
CA GLY A 350 -8.07 15.12 16.80
C GLY A 350 -8.41 14.54 15.42
N LYS A 351 -9.07 13.38 15.42
CA LYS A 351 -9.32 12.56 14.23
C LYS A 351 -9.95 13.35 13.08
N ASP A 352 -11.02 14.09 13.36
CA ASP A 352 -11.83 14.75 12.33
C ASP A 352 -11.05 15.85 11.59
N ASN A 353 -10.30 16.68 12.33
CA ASN A 353 -9.46 17.72 11.74
C ASN A 353 -8.29 17.14 10.95
N LEU A 354 -7.72 16.01 11.39
CA LEU A 354 -6.67 15.31 10.65
C LEU A 354 -7.23 14.67 9.37
N ASN A 355 -8.41 14.03 9.44
CA ASN A 355 -9.15 13.50 8.30
C ASN A 355 -9.46 14.61 7.28
N ILE A 356 -9.92 15.79 7.74
CA ILE A 356 -10.14 16.99 6.91
C ILE A 356 -8.83 17.50 6.31
N LEU A 357 -7.74 17.62 7.09
CA LEU A 357 -6.44 18.08 6.61
C LEU A 357 -5.90 17.18 5.48
N PHE A 358 -5.93 15.86 5.68
CA PHE A 358 -5.47 14.91 4.66
C PHE A 358 -6.37 14.93 3.43
N ASN A 359 -7.70 14.95 3.57
CA ASN A 359 -8.64 15.02 2.44
C ASN A 359 -8.64 16.38 1.69
N LYS A 360 -8.14 17.45 2.32
CA LYS A 360 -7.91 18.77 1.69
C LYS A 360 -6.59 18.86 0.92
N ILE A 361 -5.65 17.94 1.16
CA ILE A 361 -4.33 17.91 0.51
C ILE A 361 -4.22 16.78 -0.51
N PHE A 362 -4.71 15.57 -0.20
CA PHE A 362 -4.49 14.36 -0.99
C PHE A 362 -5.80 13.70 -1.46
N TYR A 363 -5.71 12.90 -2.52
CA TYR A 363 -6.77 11.97 -2.96
C TYR A 363 -6.18 10.79 -3.76
N TYR A 364 -6.94 9.69 -3.88
CA TYR A 364 -6.49 8.45 -4.54
C TYR A 364 -7.57 7.88 -5.47
N SER A 365 -7.17 7.19 -6.54
CA SER A 365 -7.99 6.94 -7.74
C SER A 365 -9.16 5.97 -7.59
N GLU A 366 -9.30 5.31 -6.43
CA GLU A 366 -10.49 4.47 -6.15
C GLU A 366 -11.68 5.29 -5.63
N SER A 367 -11.49 6.55 -5.24
CA SER A 367 -12.58 7.46 -4.89
C SER A 367 -13.42 7.79 -6.13
N LYS A 368 -14.53 7.08 -6.30
CA LYS A 368 -15.54 7.40 -7.32
C LYS A 368 -16.06 8.82 -7.10
N ASN A 369 -16.22 9.56 -8.20
CA ASN A 369 -17.01 10.79 -8.31
C ASN A 369 -16.44 12.03 -7.60
N ASN A 370 -15.29 12.55 -8.07
CA ASN A 370 -15.09 14.00 -8.12
C ASN A 370 -14.14 14.42 -9.25
N ASN A 371 -14.65 15.15 -10.24
CA ASN A 371 -13.85 15.66 -11.37
C ASN A 371 -13.02 16.89 -10.99
N GLU A 372 -13.32 17.50 -9.85
CA GLU A 372 -12.71 18.74 -9.35
C GLU A 372 -11.43 18.50 -8.53
N ASP A 373 -11.38 17.40 -7.77
CA ASP A 373 -10.24 17.02 -6.92
C ASP A 373 -8.89 17.03 -7.66
N LYS A 374 -8.89 16.67 -8.95
CA LYS A 374 -7.68 16.69 -9.80
C LYS A 374 -7.06 18.08 -9.97
N TYR A 375 -7.83 19.15 -9.82
CA TYR A 375 -7.35 20.53 -9.94
C TYR A 375 -6.91 21.14 -8.59
N GLU A 376 -7.31 20.54 -7.45
CA GLU A 376 -7.18 21.19 -6.13
C GLU A 376 -6.54 20.32 -5.02
N LYS A 377 -6.23 19.06 -5.33
CA LYS A 377 -5.58 18.09 -4.43
C LYS A 377 -4.38 17.44 -5.11
N ILE A 378 -3.55 16.75 -4.34
CA ILE A 378 -2.41 15.98 -4.81
C ILE A 378 -2.85 14.52 -4.96
N SER A 379 -2.81 14.00 -6.18
CA SER A 379 -3.04 12.58 -6.44
C SER A 379 -1.92 11.75 -5.85
N THR A 380 -2.31 10.74 -5.07
CA THR A 380 -1.45 9.66 -4.56
C THR A 380 -1.76 8.35 -5.28
N PHE A 381 -2.38 8.43 -6.45
CA PHE A 381 -2.63 7.31 -7.37
C PHE A 381 -3.40 6.17 -6.68
N TYR A 382 -2.79 5.02 -6.47
CA TYR A 382 -3.45 3.87 -5.84
C TYR A 382 -3.46 3.93 -4.30
N ASP A 383 -2.79 4.93 -3.71
CA ASP A 383 -2.38 4.91 -2.31
C ASP A 383 -3.16 5.91 -1.46
N ASN A 384 -4.14 5.44 -0.69
CA ASN A 384 -4.75 6.28 0.34
C ASN A 384 -3.71 6.60 1.44
N LEU A 385 -3.33 7.88 1.59
CA LEU A 385 -2.45 8.36 2.66
C LEU A 385 -3.20 8.77 3.93
N ASN A 386 -4.53 8.88 3.88
CA ASN A 386 -5.34 9.30 5.02
C ASN A 386 -5.58 8.13 5.99
N VAL A 387 -4.66 7.97 6.94
CA VAL A 387 -4.75 7.00 8.03
C VAL A 387 -5.82 7.35 9.08
N PHE A 388 -6.50 8.49 8.96
CA PHE A 388 -7.56 8.93 9.89
C PHE A 388 -8.98 8.75 9.32
N TYR A 389 -9.10 8.10 8.17
CA TYR A 389 -10.37 7.81 7.50
C TYR A 389 -11.21 6.73 8.25
N ASP A 390 -12.53 6.85 8.29
CA ASP A 390 -13.39 6.15 9.26
C ASP A 390 -13.53 4.63 9.09
N ASP A 391 -13.27 4.12 7.89
CA ASP A 391 -13.36 2.68 7.54
C ASP A 391 -12.05 1.91 7.74
N ASN A 392 -10.95 2.57 8.13
CA ASN A 392 -9.59 2.01 8.10
C ASN A 392 -9.10 1.36 9.43
N ASP A 393 -9.99 0.82 10.27
CA ASP A 393 -9.64 0.29 11.61
C ASP A 393 -8.48 -0.72 11.59
N ASP A 394 -8.45 -1.65 10.62
CA ASP A 394 -7.50 -2.77 10.59
C ASP A 394 -6.07 -2.34 10.20
N ASN A 395 -5.94 -1.39 9.28
CA ASN A 395 -4.65 -0.99 8.67
C ASN A 395 -4.07 0.30 9.24
N LEU A 396 -4.65 0.83 10.34
CA LEU A 396 -4.28 2.14 10.87
C LEU A 396 -2.82 2.15 11.34
N PHE A 397 -2.05 3.11 10.83
CA PHE A 397 -0.57 3.20 10.93
C PHE A 397 0.25 2.03 10.34
N GLU A 398 -0.31 1.20 9.44
CA GLU A 398 0.46 0.17 8.71
C GLU A 398 1.09 0.69 7.40
N PHE A 399 2.24 1.36 7.52
CA PHE A 399 2.95 1.98 6.39
C PHE A 399 3.86 1.01 5.59
N THR A 400 3.87 -0.27 5.94
CA THR A 400 4.91 -1.26 5.62
C THR A 400 5.15 -1.53 4.12
N ASN A 401 4.16 -1.28 3.26
CA ASN A 401 4.20 -1.69 1.86
C ASN A 401 4.77 -0.65 0.88
N SER A 402 5.07 0.59 1.30
CA SER A 402 5.74 1.58 0.42
C SER A 402 6.43 2.70 1.20
N ILE A 403 7.76 2.73 1.10
CA ILE A 403 8.59 3.77 1.71
C ILE A 403 8.28 5.18 1.17
N GLY A 404 7.80 5.30 -0.07
CA GLY A 404 7.36 6.57 -0.65
C GLY A 404 6.15 7.16 0.07
N LYS A 405 5.17 6.32 0.46
CA LYS A 405 4.05 6.74 1.33
C LYS A 405 4.58 7.20 2.68
N SER A 406 5.46 6.40 3.29
CA SER A 406 6.02 6.65 4.62
C SER A 406 6.74 7.99 4.68
N ILE A 407 7.61 8.28 3.71
CA ILE A 407 8.31 9.58 3.61
C ILE A 407 7.32 10.74 3.40
N LEU A 408 6.31 10.58 2.55
CA LEU A 408 5.34 11.66 2.26
C LEU A 408 4.41 11.97 3.46
N ILE A 409 4.01 10.95 4.23
CA ILE A 409 3.25 11.15 5.49
C ILE A 409 4.15 11.74 6.57
N PHE A 410 5.42 11.32 6.65
CA PHE A 410 6.39 11.90 7.57
C PHE A 410 6.73 13.35 7.23
N ALA A 411 6.70 13.73 5.95
CA ALA A 411 6.80 15.13 5.52
C ALA A 411 5.62 15.98 6.05
N VAL A 412 4.39 15.44 6.04
CA VAL A 412 3.23 16.11 6.67
C VAL A 412 3.45 16.27 8.18
N PHE A 413 3.99 15.25 8.87
CA PHE A 413 4.32 15.35 10.29
C PHE A 413 5.40 16.42 10.55
N LYS A 414 6.47 16.47 9.75
CA LYS A 414 7.49 17.54 9.85
C LYS A 414 6.91 18.95 9.60
N ILE A 415 6.01 19.10 8.64
CA ILE A 415 5.28 20.36 8.39
C ILE A 415 4.44 20.75 9.62
N LEU A 416 3.69 19.81 10.20
CA LEU A 416 2.88 20.03 11.40
C LEU A 416 3.75 20.49 12.59
N ASN A 417 4.85 19.79 12.88
CA ASN A 417 5.79 20.17 13.94
C ASN A 417 6.40 21.57 13.73
N TYR A 418 6.76 21.91 12.49
CA TYR A 418 7.38 23.18 12.13
C TYR A 418 6.39 24.36 12.23
N GLU A 419 5.13 24.19 11.83
CA GLU A 419 4.09 25.22 11.99
C GLU A 419 3.58 25.34 13.43
N TYR A 420 3.52 24.24 14.18
CA TYR A 420 3.17 24.25 15.60
C TYR A 420 4.21 25.00 16.45
N SER A 421 5.50 24.84 16.12
CA SER A 421 6.60 25.65 16.67
C SER A 421 6.42 27.16 16.43
N LYS A 422 5.62 27.54 15.43
CA LYS A 422 5.24 28.93 15.10
C LYS A 422 3.82 29.29 15.59
N LYS A 423 3.19 28.42 16.38
CA LYS A 423 1.81 28.51 16.90
C LYS A 423 0.71 28.58 15.82
N VAL A 424 0.99 28.14 14.59
CA VAL A 424 0.02 28.11 13.49
C VAL A 424 -0.74 26.79 13.52
N LYS A 425 -2.05 26.84 13.84
CA LYS A 425 -2.93 25.66 13.95
C LYS A 425 -4.05 25.60 12.89
N ASN A 426 -4.06 26.51 11.91
CA ASN A 426 -5.10 26.58 10.88
C ASN A 426 -4.77 25.65 9.69
N ILE A 427 -5.64 24.66 9.46
CA ILE A 427 -5.57 23.66 8.38
C ILE A 427 -5.41 24.29 6.99
N ASP A 428 -6.16 25.35 6.67
CA ASP A 428 -6.15 25.97 5.35
C ASP A 428 -4.88 26.80 5.11
N ASN A 429 -4.33 27.40 6.17
CA ASN A 429 -3.00 28.03 6.09
C ASN A 429 -1.91 26.99 5.83
N ILE A 430 -1.98 25.82 6.50
CA ILE A 430 -1.03 24.71 6.30
C ILE A 430 -1.16 24.16 4.87
N ARG A 431 -2.37 23.87 4.39
CA ARG A 431 -2.63 23.45 3.00
C ARG A 431 -2.03 24.46 2.02
N ASN A 432 -2.47 25.70 2.06
CA ASN A 432 -2.16 26.69 1.02
C ASN A 432 -0.66 27.05 0.98
N LYS A 433 0.05 26.95 2.12
CA LYS A 433 1.48 27.22 2.24
C LYS A 433 2.37 26.03 1.84
N TYR A 434 1.91 24.79 2.05
CA TYR A 434 2.73 23.59 1.83
C TYR A 434 2.28 22.72 0.64
N PHE A 435 1.21 23.09 -0.07
CA PHE A 435 0.71 22.35 -1.24
C PHE A 435 1.80 22.11 -2.30
N ASN A 436 2.50 23.15 -2.74
CA ASN A 436 3.53 23.02 -3.80
C ASN A 436 4.78 22.26 -3.33
N LYS A 437 5.13 22.36 -2.04
CA LYS A 437 6.17 21.56 -1.40
C LYS A 437 5.80 20.07 -1.40
N LEU A 438 4.59 19.73 -0.98
CA LEU A 438 4.09 18.35 -0.97
C LEU A 438 3.88 17.78 -2.38
N ARG A 439 3.46 18.60 -3.35
CA ARG A 439 3.38 18.25 -4.78
C ARG A 439 4.75 17.89 -5.33
N LEU A 440 5.76 18.74 -5.06
CA LEU A 440 7.15 18.49 -5.42
C LEU A 440 7.68 17.20 -4.77
N ILE A 441 7.50 17.02 -3.46
CA ILE A 441 7.93 15.81 -2.73
C ILE A 441 7.25 14.57 -3.32
N ARG A 442 5.95 14.61 -3.66
CA ARG A 442 5.24 13.54 -4.36
C ARG A 442 5.89 13.23 -5.71
N ASN A 443 6.17 14.23 -6.54
CA ASN A 443 6.80 14.01 -7.84
C ASN A 443 8.19 13.39 -7.73
N LEU A 444 9.01 13.86 -6.79
CA LEU A 444 10.35 13.32 -6.55
C LEU A 444 10.31 11.87 -6.06
N LEU A 445 9.42 11.54 -5.11
CA LEU A 445 9.30 10.19 -4.56
C LEU A 445 8.70 9.19 -5.55
N TYR A 446 7.61 9.55 -6.25
CA TYR A 446 6.97 8.60 -7.16
C TYR A 446 7.81 8.33 -8.41
N ASN A 447 8.56 9.31 -8.94
CA ASN A 447 9.41 9.14 -10.13
C ASN A 447 10.85 8.70 -9.80
N THR A 448 11.04 8.01 -8.67
CA THR A 448 12.33 7.42 -8.26
C THR A 448 12.14 5.95 -7.91
N ASP A 449 12.86 5.07 -8.60
CA ASP A 449 12.89 3.63 -8.28
C ASP A 449 13.93 3.33 -7.17
N ASN A 450 13.63 2.30 -6.37
CA ASN A 450 14.43 1.79 -5.24
C ASN A 450 14.92 2.84 -4.20
N LEU A 451 14.00 3.65 -3.67
CA LEU A 451 14.22 4.62 -2.59
C LEU A 451 14.91 4.08 -1.31
N TYR A 452 15.04 2.77 -1.12
CA TYR A 452 15.72 2.18 0.03
C TYR A 452 17.25 2.32 -0.02
N ASP A 453 17.86 2.40 -1.21
CA ASP A 453 19.33 2.29 -1.36
C ASP A 453 20.11 3.54 -0.88
N ASN A 454 19.44 4.68 -0.66
CA ASN A 454 20.11 5.95 -0.31
C ASN A 454 19.20 6.93 0.49
N ILE A 455 18.20 6.39 1.21
CA ILE A 455 17.07 7.15 1.78
C ILE A 455 17.45 8.42 2.57
N TYR A 456 18.54 8.38 3.35
CA TYR A 456 19.07 9.51 4.10
C TYR A 456 19.21 10.79 3.27
N TYR A 457 19.83 10.69 2.08
CA TYR A 457 20.02 11.85 1.20
C TYR A 457 18.70 12.37 0.61
N GLN A 458 17.72 11.49 0.39
CA GLN A 458 16.38 11.89 -0.07
C GLN A 458 15.65 12.65 1.04
N MET A 459 15.67 12.13 2.27
CA MET A 459 15.06 12.80 3.43
C MET A 459 15.71 14.15 3.73
N LYS A 460 17.04 14.24 3.65
CA LYS A 460 17.80 15.49 3.83
C LYS A 460 17.42 16.58 2.81
N LEU A 461 17.08 16.21 1.57
CA LEU A 461 16.56 17.17 0.57
C LEU A 461 15.11 17.53 0.84
N ILE A 462 14.28 16.57 1.26
CA ILE A 462 12.87 16.79 1.59
C ILE A 462 12.73 17.75 2.78
N ASP A 463 13.58 17.62 3.79
CA ASP A 463 13.62 18.54 4.94
C ASP A 463 13.94 19.99 4.52
N LYS A 464 14.88 20.17 3.56
CA LYS A 464 15.13 21.48 2.94
C LYS A 464 13.94 21.98 2.13
N ILE A 465 13.28 21.13 1.34
CA ILE A 465 12.07 21.51 0.58
C ILE A 465 10.92 21.94 1.51
N ILE A 466 10.81 21.34 2.71
CA ILE A 466 9.83 21.75 3.72
C ILE A 466 10.18 23.12 4.32
N THR A 467 11.44 23.34 4.70
CA THR A 467 11.85 24.45 5.58
C THR A 467 12.38 25.70 4.86
N GLU A 468 12.98 25.55 3.67
CA GLU A 468 13.52 26.61 2.81
C GLU A 468 12.57 26.87 1.61
N ASP A 469 12.94 27.75 0.68
CA ASP A 469 12.16 27.98 -0.56
C ASP A 469 12.38 26.85 -1.59
N GLU A 470 11.30 26.22 -2.09
CA GLU A 470 11.45 25.05 -2.98
C GLU A 470 12.10 25.36 -4.34
N PHE A 471 11.98 26.60 -4.83
CA PHE A 471 12.55 27.00 -6.11
C PHE A 471 14.06 27.18 -6.02
N GLU A 472 14.54 27.90 -5.00
CA GLU A 472 15.98 28.07 -4.75
C GLU A 472 16.64 26.74 -4.34
N ILE A 473 15.97 25.86 -3.59
CA ILE A 473 16.50 24.51 -3.28
C ILE A 473 16.71 23.67 -4.56
N ILE A 474 15.71 23.60 -5.44
CA ILE A 474 15.80 22.84 -6.70
C ILE A 474 16.88 23.44 -7.63
N LYS A 475 17.01 24.77 -7.65
CA LYS A 475 18.06 25.52 -8.38
C LYS A 475 19.46 25.29 -7.80
N ILE A 476 19.62 25.23 -6.47
CA ILE A 476 20.87 24.85 -5.79
C ILE A 476 21.26 23.42 -6.18
N GLN A 477 20.32 22.48 -6.14
CA GLN A 477 20.55 21.06 -6.44
C GLN A 477 21.05 20.84 -7.89
N LEU A 478 20.54 21.60 -8.87
CA LEU A 478 21.06 21.57 -10.25
C LEU A 478 22.45 22.20 -10.41
N SER A 479 22.76 23.21 -9.61
CA SER A 479 23.99 23.99 -9.74
C SER A 479 25.26 23.26 -9.25
N ASN A 480 25.13 22.14 -8.53
CA ASN A 480 26.21 21.39 -7.89
C ASN A 480 27.09 22.27 -6.96
N LYS A 481 26.52 23.35 -6.41
CA LYS A 481 27.16 24.21 -5.39
C LYS A 481 27.44 23.44 -4.10
N LYS A 482 28.25 24.03 -3.21
CA LYS A 482 28.62 23.47 -1.89
C LYS A 482 27.42 22.95 -1.09
N ASP A 483 26.28 23.63 -1.22
CA ASP A 483 25.06 23.41 -0.42
C ASP A 483 24.06 22.43 -1.06
N SER A 484 24.40 21.88 -2.24
CA SER A 484 23.66 20.81 -2.90
C SER A 484 23.91 19.45 -2.21
N ILE A 485 22.86 18.64 -2.12
CA ILE A 485 22.91 17.35 -1.43
C ILE A 485 23.34 16.30 -2.45
N LYS A 486 24.55 15.78 -2.28
CA LYS A 486 25.08 14.69 -3.10
C LYS A 486 24.34 13.38 -2.81
N ASN A 487 24.54 12.39 -3.67
CA ASN A 487 24.09 11.00 -3.49
C ASN A 487 22.55 10.83 -3.36
N THR A 488 21.77 11.85 -3.77
CA THR A 488 20.32 11.71 -3.96
C THR A 488 20.01 10.83 -5.16
N LEU A 489 19.10 9.86 -5.00
CA LEU A 489 18.59 9.06 -6.13
C LEU A 489 17.79 9.89 -7.15
N PHE A 490 17.33 11.10 -6.77
CA PHE A 490 16.68 12.05 -7.66
C PHE A 490 17.63 12.49 -8.78
N THR A 491 17.33 12.13 -10.02
CA THR A 491 18.19 12.42 -11.17
C THR A 491 18.16 13.89 -11.59
N LYS A 492 19.22 14.34 -12.26
CA LYS A 492 19.36 15.73 -12.72
C LYS A 492 18.22 16.16 -13.65
N ASP A 493 17.71 15.26 -14.49
CA ASP A 493 16.59 15.56 -15.37
C ASP A 493 15.23 15.59 -14.64
N LEU A 494 15.01 14.76 -13.61
CA LEU A 494 13.85 14.88 -12.72
C LEU A 494 13.84 16.22 -11.96
N ILE A 495 14.97 16.62 -11.36
CA ILE A 495 15.11 17.91 -10.68
C ILE A 495 14.92 19.10 -11.66
N LYS A 496 15.41 18.96 -12.90
CA LYS A 496 15.25 19.95 -13.99
C LYS A 496 13.82 20.03 -14.51
N SER A 497 13.10 18.91 -14.54
CA SER A 497 11.68 18.84 -14.86
C SER A 497 10.85 19.58 -13.79
N GLU A 498 11.08 19.28 -12.51
CA GLU A 498 10.43 20.01 -11.41
C GLU A 498 10.77 21.51 -11.40
N LYS A 499 12.00 21.89 -11.75
CA LYS A 499 12.36 23.31 -11.89
C LYS A 499 11.46 24.02 -12.91
N LYS A 500 11.25 23.45 -14.11
CA LYS A 500 10.38 24.06 -15.14
C LYS A 500 8.94 24.23 -14.66
N LYS A 501 8.43 23.25 -13.90
CA LYS A 501 7.06 23.30 -13.32
C LYS A 501 6.96 24.45 -12.32
N LEU A 502 7.94 24.58 -11.42
CA LEU A 502 8.02 25.72 -10.50
C LEU A 502 8.21 27.08 -11.23
N GLU A 503 8.96 27.13 -12.35
CA GLU A 503 9.08 28.34 -13.20
C GLU A 503 7.76 28.78 -13.85
N LYS A 504 6.80 27.85 -14.06
CA LYS A 504 5.43 28.17 -14.48
C LYS A 504 4.54 28.54 -13.28
N LEU A 505 4.57 27.76 -12.20
CA LEU A 505 3.75 27.97 -11.00
C LEU A 505 4.03 29.33 -10.32
N ASN A 506 5.30 29.75 -10.26
CA ASN A 506 5.72 31.04 -9.68
C ASN A 506 5.21 32.27 -10.45
N LYS A 507 4.53 32.09 -11.60
CA LYS A 507 3.84 33.17 -12.32
C LYS A 507 2.45 33.48 -11.74
N ASN A 508 1.99 32.70 -10.75
CA ASN A 508 0.75 32.94 -9.98
C ASN A 508 -0.52 33.10 -10.84
N ASN A 509 -0.61 32.36 -11.95
CA ASN A 509 -1.84 32.25 -12.74
C ASN A 509 -2.61 31.01 -12.28
N GLU A 510 -3.79 31.20 -11.68
CA GLU A 510 -4.58 30.11 -11.10
C GLU A 510 -4.97 29.03 -12.12
N ASN A 511 -5.29 29.41 -13.37
CA ASN A 511 -5.67 28.46 -14.41
C ASN A 511 -4.48 27.59 -14.86
N ILE A 512 -3.30 28.21 -15.04
CA ILE A 512 -2.05 27.48 -15.30
C ILE A 512 -1.73 26.52 -14.16
N ASN A 513 -1.90 26.97 -12.90
CA ASN A 513 -1.62 26.15 -11.73
C ASN A 513 -2.58 24.95 -11.66
N LYS A 514 -3.88 25.16 -11.85
CA LYS A 514 -4.90 24.10 -11.91
C LYS A 514 -4.65 23.10 -13.05
N ASN A 515 -4.25 23.59 -14.23
CA ASN A 515 -3.87 22.73 -15.36
C ASN A 515 -2.62 21.89 -15.06
N ILE A 516 -1.58 22.47 -14.44
CA ILE A 516 -0.39 21.74 -13.99
C ILE A 516 -0.80 20.64 -13.02
N TYR A 517 -1.56 20.96 -11.97
CA TYR A 517 -1.96 19.97 -10.97
C TYR A 517 -2.76 18.82 -11.60
N ALA A 518 -3.76 19.12 -12.44
CA ALA A 518 -4.57 18.10 -13.10
C ALA A 518 -3.80 17.21 -14.07
N CYS A 519 -2.82 17.75 -14.80
CA CYS A 519 -1.93 16.95 -15.65
C CYS A 519 -0.93 16.12 -14.83
N GLU A 520 -0.34 16.68 -13.77
CA GLU A 520 0.58 15.94 -12.87
C GLU A 520 -0.14 14.84 -12.09
N ASN A 521 -1.44 15.00 -11.84
CA ASN A 521 -2.31 14.06 -11.13
C ASN A 521 -2.83 12.91 -12.01
N ASN A 522 -2.62 12.97 -13.33
CA ASN A 522 -3.03 11.90 -14.25
C ASN A 522 -2.24 10.60 -13.97
N ILE A 523 -2.98 9.49 -13.86
CA ILE A 523 -2.48 8.17 -13.41
C ILE A 523 -1.36 7.58 -14.28
N LEU A 524 -1.27 7.97 -15.56
CA LEU A 524 -0.21 7.53 -16.47
C LEU A 524 0.95 8.53 -16.61
N LEU A 525 0.76 9.80 -16.23
CA LEU A 525 1.84 10.79 -16.27
C LEU A 525 2.60 10.87 -14.94
N GLN A 526 1.92 10.75 -13.81
CA GLN A 526 2.48 10.75 -12.45
C GLN A 526 3.44 11.92 -12.13
N GLY A 527 3.24 13.07 -12.79
CA GLY A 527 4.10 14.27 -12.70
C GLY A 527 4.92 14.55 -13.96
N ASN A 528 5.06 13.62 -14.91
CA ASN A 528 5.90 13.75 -16.11
C ASN A 528 5.24 14.58 -17.22
N ILE A 529 4.94 15.85 -16.92
CA ILE A 529 4.20 16.78 -17.79
C ILE A 529 5.09 17.68 -18.65
N ASP A 530 6.40 17.42 -18.73
CA ASP A 530 7.41 18.32 -19.32
C ASP A 530 7.09 18.76 -20.76
N PHE A 531 6.48 17.86 -21.55
CA PHE A 531 6.08 18.08 -22.94
C PHE A 531 4.78 18.90 -23.09
N LEU A 532 4.05 19.12 -22.00
CA LEU A 532 2.82 19.92 -21.96
C LEU A 532 3.10 21.38 -21.56
N LEU A 533 4.22 21.66 -20.89
CA LEU A 533 4.48 22.97 -20.24
C LEU A 533 4.45 24.17 -21.20
N ASP A 534 4.79 24.00 -22.48
CA ASP A 534 4.70 25.08 -23.46
C ASP A 534 3.25 25.41 -23.85
N ASN A 535 2.32 24.46 -23.67
CA ASN A 535 0.90 24.57 -24.03
C ASN A 535 -0.05 24.46 -22.81
N ILE A 536 0.48 24.40 -21.59
CA ILE A 536 -0.29 24.21 -20.33
C ILE A 536 -1.24 25.38 -20.02
N ASP A 537 -1.05 26.50 -20.72
CA ASP A 537 -1.83 27.72 -20.64
C ASP A 537 -3.14 27.62 -21.46
N ASN A 538 -3.33 26.52 -22.22
CA ASN A 538 -4.54 26.22 -22.99
C ASN A 538 -5.61 25.57 -22.10
N GLU A 539 -6.82 26.15 -22.08
CA GLU A 539 -7.97 25.70 -21.27
C GLU A 539 -8.35 24.23 -21.51
N ASN A 540 -8.17 23.72 -22.73
CA ASN A 540 -8.52 22.34 -23.09
C ASN A 540 -7.40 21.32 -22.78
N ILE A 541 -6.22 21.75 -22.28
CA ILE A 541 -5.04 20.87 -22.17
C ILE A 541 -5.31 19.66 -21.25
N VAL A 542 -6.06 19.86 -20.17
CA VAL A 542 -6.40 18.80 -19.21
C VAL A 542 -7.34 17.78 -19.83
N ASP A 543 -8.31 18.20 -20.63
CA ASP A 543 -9.23 17.29 -21.30
C ASP A 543 -8.60 16.60 -22.50
N VAL A 544 -7.68 17.24 -23.21
CA VAL A 544 -6.81 16.58 -24.21
C VAL A 544 -5.96 15.49 -23.56
N VAL A 545 -5.33 15.77 -22.41
CA VAL A 545 -4.54 14.80 -21.64
C VAL A 545 -5.40 13.64 -21.14
N ASN A 546 -6.53 13.94 -20.49
CA ASN A 546 -7.45 12.90 -20.02
C ASN A 546 -7.93 12.05 -21.19
N TYR A 547 -8.36 12.66 -22.29
CA TYR A 547 -8.77 11.97 -23.51
C TYR A 547 -7.69 11.04 -24.05
N MET A 548 -6.46 11.54 -24.29
CA MET A 548 -5.33 10.74 -24.79
C MET A 548 -5.10 9.47 -23.96
N PHE A 549 -5.20 9.59 -22.63
CA PHE A 549 -4.94 8.50 -21.69
C PHE A 549 -6.17 7.68 -21.26
N THR A 550 -7.35 7.92 -21.86
CA THR A 550 -8.51 6.99 -21.76
C THR A 550 -8.41 5.82 -22.75
N GLU A 551 -9.21 4.77 -22.53
CA GLU A 551 -9.42 3.69 -23.50
C GLU A 551 -9.82 4.19 -24.90
N ASP A 552 -10.64 5.25 -25.00
CA ASP A 552 -10.99 5.87 -26.29
C ASP A 552 -9.87 6.76 -26.88
N GLY A 553 -8.86 7.15 -26.08
CA GLY A 553 -7.61 7.76 -26.54
C GLY A 553 -6.57 6.74 -27.01
N PHE A 554 -6.49 5.57 -26.38
CA PHE A 554 -5.69 4.43 -26.86
C PHE A 554 -6.26 3.78 -28.14
N ASN A 555 -7.56 3.97 -28.42
CA ASN A 555 -8.18 3.52 -29.67
C ASN A 555 -7.57 4.20 -30.91
N ASN A 556 -7.18 3.41 -31.92
CA ASN A 556 -6.54 3.89 -33.16
C ASN A 556 -7.41 4.87 -34.00
N LYS A 557 -8.68 5.10 -33.64
CA LYS A 557 -9.65 5.97 -34.34
C LYS A 557 -9.08 7.38 -34.63
N ASN A 558 -8.33 7.94 -33.69
CA ASN A 558 -8.07 9.38 -33.58
C ASN A 558 -6.62 9.78 -33.90
N GLY A 559 -5.80 8.87 -34.42
CA GLY A 559 -4.37 9.14 -34.69
C GLY A 559 -3.46 9.18 -33.44
N ASN A 560 -4.01 9.30 -32.23
CA ASN A 560 -3.29 9.25 -30.95
C ASN A 560 -2.33 8.05 -30.81
N TYR A 561 -2.60 6.93 -31.49
CA TYR A 561 -1.68 5.80 -31.54
C TYR A 561 -0.29 6.14 -32.14
N LEU A 562 -0.16 7.21 -32.95
CA LEU A 562 1.11 7.73 -33.42
C LEU A 562 1.84 8.50 -32.32
N ILE A 563 1.11 9.24 -31.48
CA ILE A 563 1.66 9.88 -30.28
C ILE A 563 2.14 8.79 -29.32
N HIS A 564 1.32 7.76 -29.07
CA HIS A 564 1.71 6.62 -28.25
C HIS A 564 2.85 5.78 -28.85
N ARG A 565 2.96 5.65 -30.19
CA ARG A 565 4.10 4.98 -30.85
C ARG A 565 5.38 5.80 -30.84
N ALA A 566 5.29 7.12 -30.96
CA ALA A 566 6.41 8.01 -30.75
C ALA A 566 6.86 7.90 -29.29
N MET A 567 5.94 8.06 -28.33
CA MET A 567 6.17 7.82 -26.89
C MET A 567 6.80 6.45 -26.62
N LEU A 568 6.45 5.38 -27.36
CA LEU A 568 7.07 4.06 -27.22
C LEU A 568 8.42 3.89 -27.93
N SER A 569 8.76 4.67 -28.96
CA SER A 569 10.07 4.59 -29.63
C SER A 569 11.21 5.22 -28.81
N PHE A 570 10.84 5.86 -27.68
CA PHE A 570 11.74 6.44 -26.69
C PHE A 570 12.19 5.47 -25.57
N ILE A 571 11.72 4.21 -25.52
CA ILE A 571 11.91 3.31 -24.36
C ILE A 571 12.92 2.16 -24.60
N ASP A 572 13.77 1.86 -23.58
CA ASP A 572 14.62 0.66 -23.55
C ASP A 572 13.80 -0.60 -23.22
N ILE A 573 13.47 -1.34 -24.27
CA ILE A 573 12.72 -2.61 -24.21
C ILE A 573 13.52 -3.74 -23.52
N GLU A 574 14.86 -3.66 -23.42
CA GLU A 574 15.65 -4.77 -22.87
C GLU A 574 15.55 -4.89 -21.34
N ASN A 575 15.35 -3.78 -20.63
CA ASN A 575 15.17 -3.80 -19.17
C ASN A 575 13.78 -4.35 -18.78
N ILE A 576 12.75 -4.04 -19.55
CA ILE A 576 11.39 -4.60 -19.38
C ILE A 576 11.44 -6.14 -19.39
N ILE A 577 12.18 -6.72 -20.34
CA ILE A 577 12.30 -8.17 -20.48
C ILE A 577 13.11 -8.82 -19.34
N LYS A 578 14.01 -8.07 -18.68
CA LYS A 578 14.80 -8.59 -17.54
C LYS A 578 14.01 -8.60 -16.22
N GLY A 579 13.15 -7.62 -15.98
CA GLY A 579 12.26 -7.61 -14.81
C GLY A 579 11.15 -8.68 -14.89
N CYS A 580 10.61 -8.93 -16.08
CA CYS A 580 9.48 -9.83 -16.30
C CYS A 580 9.84 -11.33 -16.30
N LYS A 581 10.37 -11.85 -15.18
CA LYS A 581 10.50 -13.31 -14.95
C LYS A 581 9.40 -13.91 -14.08
N GLU A 582 8.72 -13.12 -13.26
CA GLU A 582 7.57 -13.58 -12.45
C GLU A 582 6.37 -12.64 -12.62
N TYR A 583 5.21 -13.06 -12.11
CA TYR A 583 3.90 -12.39 -12.19
C TYR A 583 3.26 -12.23 -13.59
N LYS A 584 2.49 -13.25 -13.97
CA LYS A 584 1.30 -13.06 -14.83
C LYS A 584 0.29 -12.18 -14.07
N TYR A 585 0.08 -10.91 -14.45
CA TYR A 585 -1.23 -10.21 -14.43
C TYR A 585 -1.07 -8.75 -14.93
N LYS A 586 -2.19 -8.15 -15.39
CA LYS A 586 -2.42 -6.72 -15.74
C LYS A 586 -1.44 -6.06 -16.74
N CYS A 587 -1.93 -5.76 -17.95
CA CYS A 587 -1.21 -4.92 -18.93
C CYS A 587 -0.99 -3.47 -18.46
N ASN A 588 -1.84 -2.93 -17.57
CA ASN A 588 -1.78 -1.54 -17.13
C ASN A 588 -0.42 -1.18 -16.49
N ILE A 589 0.16 -2.10 -15.72
CA ILE A 589 1.46 -1.95 -15.05
C ILE A 589 2.59 -1.69 -16.08
N TYR A 590 2.49 -2.28 -17.27
CA TYR A 590 3.47 -2.11 -18.34
C TYR A 590 3.38 -0.71 -18.95
N THR A 591 2.17 -0.18 -19.18
CA THR A 591 1.97 1.20 -19.66
C THR A 591 2.49 2.21 -18.63
N GLU A 592 2.19 1.98 -17.35
CA GLU A 592 2.59 2.83 -16.24
C GLU A 592 4.11 2.91 -16.08
N TYR A 593 4.79 1.76 -16.01
CA TYR A 593 6.26 1.68 -15.90
C TYR A 593 6.98 2.32 -17.11
N ILE A 594 6.37 2.25 -18.30
CA ILE A 594 6.89 2.83 -19.55
C ILE A 594 6.88 4.36 -19.51
N PHE A 595 5.84 5.00 -18.98
CA PHE A 595 5.78 6.45 -18.87
C PHE A 595 6.60 7.01 -17.70
N LYS A 596 6.71 6.25 -16.61
CA LYS A 596 7.41 6.63 -15.38
C LYS A 596 8.91 6.93 -15.56
N ASN A 597 9.59 6.14 -16.38
CA ASN A 597 11.06 6.03 -16.33
C ASN A 597 11.82 6.57 -17.57
N TYR A 598 11.14 7.22 -18.53
CA TYR A 598 11.72 7.60 -19.82
C TYR A 598 13.05 8.41 -19.73
N GLN A 599 13.17 9.36 -18.80
CA GLN A 599 14.39 10.20 -18.70
C GLN A 599 15.57 9.54 -17.95
N LEU A 600 15.43 8.32 -17.43
CA LEU A 600 16.47 7.67 -16.61
C LEU A 600 17.53 6.90 -17.41
N TRP A 601 17.48 6.95 -18.75
CA TRP A 601 18.25 6.07 -19.64
C TRP A 601 19.27 6.82 -20.51
N ASP A 602 20.18 7.57 -19.88
CA ASP A 602 21.39 8.08 -20.55
C ASP A 602 22.63 7.22 -20.21
N ASN A 603 22.92 6.22 -21.04
CA ASN A 603 24.23 5.58 -21.07
C ASN A 603 24.68 5.30 -22.52
N ARG A 604 24.60 6.37 -23.32
CA ARG A 604 24.74 6.52 -24.80
C ARG A 604 25.87 5.77 -25.55
N GLN A 605 26.69 4.98 -24.87
CA GLN A 605 27.66 4.06 -25.49
C GLN A 605 27.21 2.59 -25.41
N ALA A 606 26.66 2.16 -24.27
CA ALA A 606 26.09 0.81 -24.12
C ALA A 606 24.88 0.61 -25.06
N ASP A 607 24.06 1.65 -25.23
CA ASP A 607 22.84 1.57 -26.04
C ASP A 607 23.14 1.45 -27.55
N LYS A 608 24.26 2.04 -28.00
CA LYS A 608 24.77 1.88 -29.37
C LYS A 608 25.22 0.43 -29.61
N GLU A 609 25.98 -0.15 -28.69
CA GLU A 609 26.37 -1.56 -28.78
C GLU A 609 25.17 -2.51 -28.69
N ARG A 610 24.22 -2.25 -27.78
CA ARG A 610 22.98 -3.04 -27.64
C ARG A 610 22.12 -2.95 -28.91
N PHE A 611 21.92 -1.77 -29.48
CA PHE A 611 21.19 -1.60 -30.74
C PHE A 611 21.88 -2.34 -31.90
N ILE A 612 23.19 -2.16 -32.06
CA ILE A 612 23.98 -2.88 -33.08
C ILE A 612 23.92 -4.40 -32.84
N ASN A 613 23.98 -4.87 -31.59
CA ASN A 613 23.86 -6.28 -31.24
C ASN A 613 22.42 -6.83 -31.45
N PHE A 614 21.39 -6.00 -31.27
CA PHE A 614 20.00 -6.34 -31.60
C PHE A 614 19.81 -6.48 -33.12
N ILE A 615 20.31 -5.55 -33.93
CA ILE A 615 20.27 -5.65 -35.41
C ILE A 615 21.10 -6.85 -35.90
N LYS A 616 22.31 -7.08 -35.35
CA LYS A 616 23.11 -8.29 -35.60
C LYS A 616 22.35 -9.56 -35.22
N ALA A 617 21.68 -9.60 -34.07
CA ALA A 617 20.90 -10.75 -33.61
C ALA A 617 19.63 -10.98 -34.44
N MET A 618 18.98 -9.91 -34.92
CA MET A 618 17.83 -9.98 -35.82
C MET A 618 18.26 -10.55 -37.18
N SER A 619 19.33 -10.01 -37.78
CA SER A 619 19.96 -10.52 -39.01
C SER A 619 20.35 -12.00 -38.88
N LYS A 620 20.96 -12.39 -37.74
CA LYS A 620 21.32 -13.79 -37.42
C LYS A 620 20.08 -14.69 -37.27
N LYS A 621 18.97 -14.19 -36.70
CA LYS A 621 17.68 -14.91 -36.60
C LYS A 621 16.92 -15.01 -37.94
N ILE A 622 17.08 -14.05 -38.85
CA ILE A 622 16.47 -14.05 -40.20
C ILE A 622 17.03 -15.20 -41.06
N ASN A 623 18.30 -15.56 -40.88
CA ASN A 623 18.87 -16.75 -41.54
C ASN A 623 18.07 -18.03 -41.19
N ASN A 624 17.66 -18.20 -39.93
CA ASN A 624 17.02 -19.42 -39.40
C ASN A 624 15.50 -19.55 -39.66
N LYS A 625 14.87 -18.70 -40.48
CA LYS A 625 13.42 -18.79 -40.80
C LYS A 625 13.12 -18.90 -42.30
N ASN A 626 11.97 -19.47 -42.64
CA ASN A 626 11.47 -19.64 -44.02
C ASN A 626 10.94 -18.33 -44.62
N ILE A 627 11.86 -17.39 -44.87
CA ILE A 627 11.60 -16.10 -45.55
C ILE A 627 12.11 -16.20 -46.99
N LYS A 628 11.36 -15.66 -47.98
CA LYS A 628 11.74 -15.67 -49.41
C LYS A 628 13.13 -15.05 -49.61
N LYS A 629 13.94 -15.65 -50.51
CA LYS A 629 15.36 -15.30 -50.74
C LYS A 629 15.59 -13.79 -50.98
N ASN A 630 14.72 -13.15 -51.77
CA ASN A 630 14.82 -11.73 -52.11
C ASN A 630 14.51 -10.82 -50.89
N ILE A 631 13.56 -11.21 -50.04
CA ILE A 631 13.21 -10.50 -48.81
C ILE A 631 14.33 -10.69 -47.76
N LYS A 632 14.92 -11.89 -47.66
CA LYS A 632 16.15 -12.09 -46.86
C LYS A 632 17.29 -11.20 -47.35
N LYS A 633 17.45 -11.05 -48.67
CA LYS A 633 18.48 -10.19 -49.26
C LYS A 633 18.28 -8.72 -48.87
N GLY A 634 17.11 -8.13 -49.18
CA GLY A 634 16.82 -6.73 -48.89
C GLY A 634 16.87 -6.38 -47.39
N ILE A 635 16.31 -7.23 -46.51
CA ILE A 635 16.40 -6.98 -45.05
C ILE A 635 17.86 -7.12 -44.58
N LYS A 636 18.63 -8.10 -45.10
CA LYS A 636 20.05 -8.23 -44.74
C LYS A 636 20.87 -7.02 -45.23
N GLU A 637 20.63 -6.54 -46.43
CA GLU A 637 21.31 -5.36 -46.99
C GLU A 637 20.95 -4.09 -46.22
N ASN A 638 19.68 -3.90 -45.82
CA ASN A 638 19.29 -2.76 -44.98
C ASN A 638 19.86 -2.87 -43.55
N CYS A 639 19.81 -4.04 -42.91
CA CYS A 639 20.45 -4.25 -41.60
C CYS A 639 21.97 -4.04 -41.66
N GLN A 640 22.63 -4.45 -42.74
CA GLN A 640 24.06 -4.26 -42.95
C GLN A 640 24.39 -2.78 -43.20
N ASN A 641 23.62 -2.09 -44.05
CA ASN A 641 23.77 -0.66 -44.30
C ASN A 641 23.57 0.18 -43.03
N ILE A 642 22.61 -0.18 -42.18
CA ILE A 642 22.40 0.46 -40.86
C ILE A 642 23.59 0.20 -39.92
N ILE A 643 24.18 -0.99 -39.93
CA ILE A 643 25.39 -1.31 -39.14
C ILE A 643 26.60 -0.53 -39.67
N ASP A 644 26.77 -0.44 -40.99
CA ASP A 644 27.99 0.10 -41.62
C ASP A 644 28.00 1.63 -41.72
N ASN A 645 26.81 2.28 -41.72
CA ASN A 645 26.67 3.74 -41.78
C ASN A 645 26.10 4.37 -40.49
N TYR A 646 26.04 3.64 -39.36
CA TYR A 646 25.36 4.10 -38.13
C TYR A 646 25.77 5.51 -37.66
N GLU A 647 27.06 5.86 -37.73
CA GLU A 647 27.61 7.18 -37.34
C GLU A 647 27.06 8.34 -38.17
N LYS A 648 26.54 8.06 -39.36
CA LYS A 648 25.95 9.05 -40.27
C LYS A 648 24.51 9.41 -39.90
N TYR A 649 23.79 8.47 -39.26
CA TYR A 649 22.40 8.64 -38.79
C TYR A 649 22.31 9.16 -37.34
N VAL A 650 23.43 9.19 -36.60
CA VAL A 650 23.52 9.60 -35.20
C VAL A 650 23.82 11.11 -35.02
N LYS A 651 23.97 11.87 -36.12
CA LYS A 651 24.37 13.29 -36.08
C LYS A 651 23.27 14.31 -35.77
N ASP A 652 22.01 13.90 -35.80
CA ASP A 652 20.88 14.73 -35.37
C ASP A 652 20.17 14.03 -34.20
N GLU A 653 20.14 14.68 -33.03
CA GLU A 653 19.63 14.07 -31.81
C GLU A 653 18.12 13.73 -31.88
N ASN A 654 17.38 14.27 -32.87
CA ASN A 654 15.94 14.06 -33.02
C ASN A 654 15.51 13.14 -34.19
N ASP A 655 16.24 13.05 -35.30
CA ASP A 655 15.70 12.41 -36.53
C ASP A 655 15.73 10.86 -36.51
N PHE A 656 16.57 10.20 -35.69
CA PHE A 656 16.57 8.72 -35.61
C PHE A 656 15.21 8.14 -35.16
N ARG A 657 14.49 8.90 -34.33
CA ARG A 657 13.14 8.57 -33.85
C ARG A 657 12.09 8.71 -34.95
N TYR A 658 12.39 9.51 -35.97
CA TYR A 658 11.57 9.70 -37.17
C TYR A 658 11.80 8.59 -38.20
N LEU A 659 13.01 8.02 -38.32
CA LEU A 659 13.33 6.98 -39.32
C LEU A 659 12.48 5.71 -39.19
N LEU A 660 11.98 5.38 -37.99
CA LEU A 660 11.04 4.27 -37.75
C LEU A 660 9.61 4.55 -38.30
N ILE A 661 9.37 5.76 -38.81
CA ILE A 661 8.09 6.23 -39.38
C ILE A 661 8.28 6.73 -40.84
N LYS A 662 9.45 7.30 -41.17
CA LYS A 662 9.76 7.95 -42.45
C LYS A 662 9.97 6.96 -43.61
N ASP A 663 10.74 5.89 -43.37
CA ASP A 663 11.21 4.97 -44.41
C ASP A 663 10.30 3.74 -44.62
N ILE A 664 8.98 3.95 -44.56
CA ILE A 664 8.00 3.08 -45.21
C ILE A 664 7.21 3.89 -46.25
N THR A 665 7.93 4.45 -47.21
CA THR A 665 7.38 4.63 -48.56
C THR A 665 7.22 3.25 -49.20
N ASP A 666 6.00 2.84 -49.51
CA ASP A 666 5.71 1.57 -50.19
C ASP A 666 6.23 1.68 -51.64
N GLY A 667 7.38 1.08 -51.93
CA GLY A 667 8.15 1.29 -53.17
C GLY A 667 7.50 0.75 -54.45
N ASP A 668 6.42 -0.01 -54.31
CA ASP A 668 5.41 -0.30 -55.33
C ASP A 668 4.07 -0.41 -54.59
N GLU A 669 3.06 0.38 -54.98
CA GLU A 669 1.83 0.56 -54.18
C GLU A 669 1.05 -0.75 -53.95
N ASN A 670 1.03 -1.27 -52.71
CA ASN A 670 0.00 -2.08 -52.02
C ASN A 670 0.41 -3.46 -51.41
N LYS A 671 -0.05 -3.61 -50.16
CA LYS A 671 -0.59 -4.84 -49.49
C LYS A 671 0.41 -5.91 -49.00
N THR A 672 0.98 -5.67 -47.81
CA THR A 672 1.36 -6.74 -46.88
C THR A 672 0.18 -7.16 -45.98
N ASN A 673 -0.15 -8.46 -45.95
CA ASN A 673 -1.14 -9.06 -45.04
C ASN A 673 -0.45 -9.72 -43.83
N LEU A 674 -0.95 -9.48 -42.61
CA LEU A 674 -0.55 -10.22 -41.38
C LEU A 674 -1.75 -10.54 -40.46
N PHE A 675 -2.72 -11.30 -40.97
CA PHE A 675 -3.50 -12.26 -40.15
C PHE A 675 -2.62 -13.51 -39.88
N HIS A 676 -3.01 -14.59 -39.20
CA HIS A 676 -3.98 -14.72 -38.13
C HIS A 676 -5.00 -15.93 -38.27
N TYR A 677 -4.84 -17.18 -37.72
CA TYR A 677 -5.94 -18.02 -37.08
C TYR A 677 -5.61 -19.44 -36.50
N ILE A 678 -6.47 -19.90 -35.55
CA ILE A 678 -6.88 -21.27 -35.02
C ILE A 678 -5.97 -22.01 -33.98
N TYR A 679 -6.35 -22.98 -33.11
CA TYR A 679 -7.62 -23.68 -32.70
C TYR A 679 -7.46 -24.56 -31.38
N GLY A 680 -8.36 -24.45 -30.36
CA GLY A 680 -8.79 -25.53 -29.41
C GLY A 680 -7.82 -26.00 -28.29
N THR A 681 -8.27 -26.21 -27.04
CA THR A 681 -7.43 -26.21 -25.78
C THR A 681 -6.48 -25.01 -25.68
N GLY A 682 -6.88 -23.88 -26.27
CA GLY A 682 -5.98 -22.74 -26.49
C GLY A 682 -4.82 -23.03 -27.45
N THR A 683 -4.79 -24.18 -28.13
CA THR A 683 -3.68 -24.57 -29.01
C THR A 683 -3.56 -23.61 -30.17
N ILE A 684 -2.31 -23.26 -30.44
CA ILE A 684 -1.87 -22.38 -31.49
C ILE A 684 -1.66 -23.22 -32.77
N LYS A 685 -2.38 -22.88 -33.83
CA LYS A 685 -2.30 -23.45 -35.19
C LYS A 685 -2.23 -22.30 -36.21
N MET A 686 -2.06 -22.62 -37.49
CA MET A 686 -1.77 -21.63 -38.53
C MET A 686 -2.74 -21.75 -39.72
N LYS A 687 -3.36 -20.66 -40.18
CA LYS A 687 -4.37 -20.69 -41.26
C LYS A 687 -3.88 -20.11 -42.59
N GLY A 688 -2.81 -20.69 -43.13
CA GLY A 688 -2.23 -20.34 -44.45
C GLY A 688 -1.26 -19.16 -44.38
N ASN A 689 -1.26 -18.27 -45.39
CA ASN A 689 -0.49 -17.01 -45.42
C ASN A 689 -1.04 -15.95 -44.45
N ARG A 690 -1.56 -16.44 -43.34
CA ARG A 690 -2.31 -15.79 -42.29
C ARG A 690 -2.07 -16.58 -40.99
N GLY A 691 -0.89 -16.41 -40.37
CA GLY A 691 -0.36 -16.86 -39.05
C GLY A 691 -1.27 -17.51 -37.97
N TYR A 692 -1.16 -17.14 -36.68
CA TYR A 692 -1.73 -17.90 -35.54
C TYR A 692 -2.65 -17.10 -34.59
N TYR A 693 -3.90 -17.49 -34.32
CA TYR A 693 -4.77 -16.86 -33.27
C TYR A 693 -5.34 -17.89 -32.29
N LEU A 694 -5.64 -17.46 -31.07
CA LEU A 694 -6.29 -18.22 -30.02
C LEU A 694 -7.81 -18.36 -30.28
N TYR A 695 -8.37 -19.58 -30.21
CA TYR A 695 -9.82 -19.82 -30.35
C TYR A 695 -10.41 -20.39 -29.05
N ARG A 696 -11.46 -19.76 -28.51
CA ARG A 696 -12.26 -20.25 -27.38
C ARG A 696 -13.72 -20.34 -27.84
N ASN A 697 -14.41 -21.45 -27.54
CA ASN A 697 -15.72 -21.72 -28.10
C ASN A 697 -16.86 -20.97 -27.37
N ASN A 698 -17.93 -20.66 -28.12
CA ASN A 698 -19.30 -20.38 -27.66
C ASN A 698 -19.67 -18.99 -27.11
N THR A 699 -19.03 -17.89 -27.56
CA THR A 699 -19.67 -16.55 -27.56
C THR A 699 -19.46 -15.82 -28.89
N LYS A 700 -20.38 -14.90 -29.24
CA LYS A 700 -20.46 -14.24 -30.56
C LYS A 700 -19.86 -12.82 -30.63
N GLN A 701 -19.04 -12.43 -29.66
CA GLN A 701 -18.41 -11.10 -29.57
C GLN A 701 -16.95 -11.19 -29.15
N SER A 702 -16.11 -10.26 -29.62
CA SER A 702 -14.71 -10.11 -29.25
C SER A 702 -14.35 -8.64 -29.05
N ILE A 703 -13.80 -8.29 -27.90
CA ILE A 703 -13.56 -6.90 -27.47
C ILE A 703 -12.25 -6.37 -28.09
N TRP A 704 -12.22 -6.17 -29.41
CA TRP A 704 -11.07 -5.62 -30.15
C TRP A 704 -11.45 -4.79 -31.41
N ASP A 705 -12.73 -4.42 -31.55
CA ASP A 705 -13.24 -3.73 -32.74
C ASP A 705 -13.05 -2.21 -32.69
N ILE A 706 -11.84 -1.75 -33.05
CA ILE A 706 -11.66 -0.36 -33.52
C ILE A 706 -12.27 -0.27 -34.93
N PRO A 707 -13.35 0.50 -35.17
CA PRO A 707 -14.27 0.20 -36.26
C PRO A 707 -13.75 0.42 -37.68
N LEU A 708 -14.37 -0.30 -38.63
CA LEU A 708 -14.17 -0.07 -40.06
C LEU A 708 -14.67 1.33 -40.49
N SER A 709 -15.57 1.97 -39.73
CA SER A 709 -16.17 3.27 -40.07
C SER A 709 -15.13 4.36 -40.34
N THR A 710 -14.08 4.52 -39.52
CA THR A 710 -13.01 5.52 -39.77
C THR A 710 -12.31 5.28 -41.11
N LYS A 711 -12.11 4.01 -41.50
CA LYS A 711 -11.56 3.64 -42.81
C LYS A 711 -12.56 3.93 -43.94
N VAL A 712 -13.85 3.64 -43.75
CA VAL A 712 -14.90 3.91 -44.73
C VAL A 712 -15.15 5.41 -44.93
N HIS A 713 -15.23 6.22 -43.88
CA HIS A 713 -15.34 7.67 -44.00
C HIS A 713 -14.11 8.27 -44.71
N THR A 714 -12.90 7.76 -44.45
CA THR A 714 -11.69 8.14 -45.20
C THR A 714 -11.80 7.77 -46.69
N MET A 715 -12.38 6.61 -47.01
CA MET A 715 -12.64 6.18 -48.40
C MET A 715 -13.72 7.03 -49.08
N PHE A 716 -14.79 7.39 -48.37
CA PHE A 716 -15.84 8.30 -48.84
C PHE A 716 -15.29 9.70 -49.12
N ALA A 717 -14.46 10.25 -48.23
CA ALA A 717 -13.77 11.53 -48.44
C ALA A 717 -12.80 11.49 -49.64
N LYS A 718 -12.06 10.39 -49.82
CA LYS A 718 -11.20 10.18 -51.01
C LYS A 718 -12.00 10.06 -52.31
N PHE A 719 -13.21 9.49 -52.26
CA PHE A 719 -14.12 9.38 -53.40
C PHE A 719 -14.74 10.74 -53.77
N LEU A 720 -15.29 11.47 -52.79
CA LEU A 720 -15.89 12.79 -52.95
C LEU A 720 -14.92 13.82 -53.58
N LYS A 721 -13.62 13.74 -53.25
CA LYS A 721 -12.56 14.56 -53.89
C LYS A 721 -12.43 14.38 -55.42
N LYS A 722 -13.07 13.37 -56.01
CA LYS A 722 -13.12 13.13 -57.47
C LYS A 722 -14.53 13.01 -58.04
N HIS A 723 -15.55 12.92 -57.18
CA HIS A 723 -16.95 12.67 -57.52
C HIS A 723 -17.86 13.57 -56.67
N THR A 724 -17.83 14.86 -56.96
CA THR A 724 -18.56 15.92 -56.22
C THR A 724 -20.07 15.93 -56.49
N ASP A 725 -20.56 15.05 -57.36
CA ASP A 725 -21.96 14.80 -57.67
C ASP A 725 -22.63 13.77 -56.73
N PHE A 726 -21.85 13.16 -55.83
CA PHE A 726 -22.34 12.30 -54.75
C PHE A 726 -22.60 13.11 -53.47
N LYS A 727 -23.58 12.67 -52.68
CA LYS A 727 -23.94 13.26 -51.38
C LYS A 727 -24.01 12.18 -50.30
N LEU A 728 -23.91 12.60 -49.05
CA LEU A 728 -24.21 11.75 -47.90
C LEU A 728 -25.72 11.78 -47.62
N TYR A 729 -26.27 10.60 -47.33
CA TYR A 729 -27.66 10.37 -46.93
C TYR A 729 -27.65 9.42 -45.73
N TYR A 730 -28.55 9.64 -44.77
CA TYR A 730 -28.68 8.81 -43.57
C TYR A 730 -29.76 7.72 -43.76
N TYR A 731 -30.03 6.95 -42.70
CA TYR A 731 -30.98 5.83 -42.75
C TYR A 731 -32.39 6.27 -43.19
N ASP A 732 -32.86 7.40 -42.65
CA ASP A 732 -34.15 8.03 -42.94
C ASP A 732 -34.31 8.58 -44.38
N GLY A 733 -33.22 8.63 -45.16
CA GLY A 733 -33.19 9.18 -46.51
C GLY A 733 -32.93 10.68 -46.59
N ASN A 734 -32.73 11.36 -45.46
CA ASN A 734 -32.35 12.78 -45.43
C ASN A 734 -30.85 12.97 -45.67
N ASN A 735 -30.50 14.18 -46.09
CA ASN A 735 -29.13 14.64 -46.33
C ASN A 735 -28.71 15.80 -45.40
N ASN A 736 -29.47 16.02 -44.31
CA ASN A 736 -29.23 17.05 -43.30
C ASN A 736 -28.79 16.41 -41.97
N ASN A 737 -27.96 17.13 -41.22
CA ASN A 737 -27.29 16.63 -40.00
C ASN A 737 -28.08 16.90 -38.69
N ILE A 738 -29.41 16.99 -38.73
CA ILE A 738 -30.20 17.34 -37.55
C ILE A 738 -30.44 16.08 -36.71
N ILE A 739 -29.79 16.00 -35.56
CA ILE A 739 -30.03 14.95 -34.55
C ILE A 739 -31.34 15.25 -33.81
N THR A 740 -32.13 14.21 -33.57
CA THR A 740 -33.15 14.14 -32.50
C THR A 740 -32.60 13.25 -31.38
N ASP A 741 -32.71 13.67 -30.12
CA ASP A 741 -31.86 13.19 -29.00
C ASP A 741 -31.93 11.70 -28.63
N ASP A 742 -32.95 10.95 -29.09
CA ASP A 742 -33.22 9.59 -28.62
C ASP A 742 -32.26 8.49 -29.16
N ASP A 743 -31.50 8.75 -30.24
CA ASP A 743 -30.70 7.72 -30.92
C ASP A 743 -29.16 7.84 -30.77
N LYS A 744 -28.52 6.69 -30.50
CA LYS A 744 -27.17 6.55 -29.89
C LYS A 744 -26.00 6.94 -30.80
N SER A 745 -25.91 8.20 -31.17
CA SER A 745 -24.84 8.76 -31.99
C SER A 745 -23.72 9.41 -31.15
N ARG A 746 -22.47 9.32 -31.62
CA ARG A 746 -21.32 10.06 -31.05
C ARG A 746 -20.75 11.02 -32.09
N ILE A 747 -20.45 12.24 -31.67
CA ILE A 747 -19.94 13.33 -32.52
C ILE A 747 -18.40 13.24 -32.63
N LEU A 748 -17.87 13.48 -33.83
CA LEU A 748 -16.46 13.79 -34.07
C LEU A 748 -16.34 15.25 -34.58
N MET A 749 -15.35 15.98 -34.07
CA MET A 749 -15.05 17.36 -34.47
C MET A 749 -13.58 17.43 -34.91
N TYR A 750 -13.33 18.03 -36.08
CA TYR A 750 -11.96 18.28 -36.55
C TYR A 750 -11.44 19.67 -36.09
N PRO A 751 -10.12 19.90 -36.05
CA PRO A 751 -9.53 21.18 -35.62
C PRO A 751 -9.94 22.41 -36.45
N ASN A 752 -10.55 22.18 -37.61
CA ASN A 752 -11.09 23.16 -38.55
C ASN A 752 -12.62 23.39 -38.40
N ASN A 753 -13.21 23.00 -37.26
CA ASN A 753 -14.64 23.11 -36.91
C ASN A 753 -15.62 22.36 -37.84
N ASP A 754 -15.13 21.52 -38.76
CA ASP A 754 -15.97 20.60 -39.52
C ASP A 754 -16.44 19.43 -38.63
N PHE A 755 -17.75 19.33 -38.43
CA PHE A 755 -18.41 18.23 -37.72
C PHE A 755 -18.54 16.99 -38.61
N LEU A 756 -18.25 15.80 -38.06
CA LEU A 756 -18.56 14.52 -38.69
C LEU A 756 -19.38 13.65 -37.75
N TYR A 757 -20.58 13.26 -38.19
CA TYR A 757 -21.51 12.46 -37.42
C TYR A 757 -21.33 10.97 -37.73
N CYS A 758 -21.03 10.17 -36.71
CA CYS A 758 -20.93 8.71 -36.84
C CYS A 758 -22.28 8.04 -36.56
N TYR A 759 -23.10 7.91 -37.60
CA TYR A 759 -24.23 6.97 -37.63
C TYR A 759 -23.75 5.57 -38.02
N GLU A 760 -24.47 4.52 -37.59
CA GLU A 760 -24.19 3.13 -37.96
C GLU A 760 -24.45 2.85 -39.46
N TRP A 761 -25.43 3.56 -40.03
CA TRP A 761 -25.87 3.47 -41.42
C TRP A 761 -25.77 4.82 -42.14
N VAL A 762 -24.66 5.04 -42.87
CA VAL A 762 -24.40 6.22 -43.72
C VAL A 762 -24.26 5.78 -45.18
N THR A 763 -24.99 6.44 -46.08
CA THR A 763 -24.99 6.17 -47.52
C THR A 763 -24.30 7.31 -48.29
N LEU A 764 -23.15 7.05 -48.93
CA LEU A 764 -22.57 7.94 -49.94
C LEU A 764 -23.11 7.56 -51.32
N ALA A 765 -24.06 8.34 -51.85
CA ALA A 765 -24.77 8.01 -53.08
C ALA A 765 -25.04 9.21 -54.00
N LYS A 766 -25.34 8.88 -55.25
CA LYS A 766 -26.00 9.77 -56.20
C LYS A 766 -27.47 9.38 -56.32
N GLU A 767 -28.32 10.37 -56.45
CA GLU A 767 -29.76 10.22 -56.59
C GLU A 767 -30.16 10.11 -58.06
N ILE A 768 -31.00 9.13 -58.41
CA ILE A 768 -31.56 8.90 -59.75
C ILE A 768 -33.07 8.68 -59.66
N LYS A 769 -33.78 8.71 -60.80
CA LYS A 769 -35.24 8.48 -60.83
C LYS A 769 -35.63 7.22 -61.62
N ILE A 770 -35.99 6.16 -60.90
CA ILE A 770 -36.47 4.90 -61.50
C ILE A 770 -38.00 4.85 -61.44
N ALA A 771 -38.65 4.81 -62.60
CA ALA A 771 -40.11 4.71 -62.74
C ALA A 771 -40.94 5.85 -62.10
N GLY A 772 -40.29 6.92 -61.63
CA GLY A 772 -40.87 8.03 -60.86
C GLY A 772 -40.21 8.21 -59.48
N GLU A 773 -39.53 7.18 -58.98
CA GLU A 773 -39.05 7.09 -57.59
C GLU A 773 -37.60 7.50 -57.41
N GLU A 774 -37.31 8.18 -56.30
CA GLU A 774 -35.96 8.57 -55.91
C GLU A 774 -35.19 7.38 -55.31
N VAL A 775 -34.10 7.02 -55.98
CA VAL A 775 -33.25 5.87 -55.68
C VAL A 775 -31.82 6.34 -55.46
N LEU A 776 -31.20 5.86 -54.40
CA LEU A 776 -29.81 6.13 -54.06
C LEU A 776 -28.94 5.04 -54.67
N VAL A 777 -27.96 5.43 -55.51
CA VAL A 777 -26.95 4.53 -56.10
C VAL A 777 -25.58 4.93 -55.57
N GLY A 778 -24.87 4.00 -54.94
CA GLY A 778 -23.60 4.31 -54.30
C GLY A 778 -23.16 3.26 -53.30
N PHE A 779 -22.78 3.73 -52.11
CA PHE A 779 -22.12 2.97 -51.06
C PHE A 779 -22.79 3.18 -49.71
N THR A 780 -22.90 2.13 -48.91
CA THR A 780 -23.57 2.16 -47.59
C THR A 780 -22.63 1.57 -46.53
N THR A 781 -22.72 2.05 -45.29
CA THR A 781 -22.20 1.34 -44.12
C THR A 781 -23.29 0.47 -43.49
N ASP A 782 -22.95 -0.77 -43.17
CA ASP A 782 -23.70 -1.57 -42.19
C ASP A 782 -22.75 -1.86 -41.03
N GLY A 783 -22.67 -0.91 -40.08
CA GLY A 783 -21.78 -0.96 -38.92
C GLY A 783 -20.30 -1.14 -39.25
N TYR A 784 -19.85 -2.40 -39.31
CA TYR A 784 -18.47 -2.79 -39.63
C TYR A 784 -18.26 -3.24 -41.08
N TYR A 785 -19.28 -3.17 -41.93
CA TYR A 785 -19.21 -3.56 -43.34
C TYR A 785 -19.35 -2.35 -44.27
N LEU A 786 -18.68 -2.45 -45.43
CA LEU A 786 -18.90 -1.55 -46.57
C LEU A 786 -19.69 -2.29 -47.64
N GLU A 787 -20.74 -1.65 -48.11
CA GLU A 787 -21.64 -2.14 -49.13
C GLU A 787 -21.66 -1.19 -50.33
N CYS A 788 -22.13 -1.70 -51.47
CA CYS A 788 -22.43 -0.91 -52.65
C CYS A 788 -23.67 -1.42 -53.36
N GLY A 789 -24.28 -0.58 -54.20
CA GLY A 789 -25.42 -0.94 -55.02
C GLY A 789 -26.45 0.16 -55.12
N LEU A 790 -27.73 -0.20 -54.97
CA LEU A 790 -28.84 0.74 -55.01
C LEU A 790 -29.96 0.38 -54.02
N ARG A 791 -30.47 1.38 -53.31
CA ARG A 791 -31.62 1.29 -52.40
C ARG A 791 -32.61 2.41 -52.67
N LYS A 792 -33.88 2.25 -52.26
CA LYS A 792 -34.80 3.39 -52.21
C LYS A 792 -34.31 4.44 -51.20
N LYS A 793 -34.59 5.72 -51.51
CA LYS A 793 -34.15 6.85 -50.69
C LYS A 793 -34.89 6.91 -49.35
N ILE A 794 -36.23 6.85 -49.39
CA ILE A 794 -37.14 6.95 -48.23
C ILE A 794 -37.96 5.66 -48.13
N SER A 795 -38.16 5.14 -46.92
CA SER A 795 -38.99 3.97 -46.65
C SER A 795 -40.48 4.25 -46.85
N TYR A 796 -41.22 3.26 -47.37
CA TYR A 796 -42.65 3.33 -47.67
C TYR A 796 -43.18 1.92 -47.89
N ASP A 797 -44.45 1.64 -47.60
CA ASP A 797 -45.08 0.35 -47.92
C ASP A 797 -46.04 0.48 -49.12
N ASP A 798 -45.55 0.14 -50.31
CA ASP A 798 -46.36 0.06 -51.54
C ASP A 798 -45.79 -1.00 -52.49
N GLU A 799 -46.52 -2.13 -52.57
CA GLU A 799 -46.20 -3.27 -53.42
C GLU A 799 -46.23 -2.94 -54.93
N LYS A 800 -47.17 -2.10 -55.38
CA LYS A 800 -47.33 -1.75 -56.80
C LYS A 800 -46.19 -0.85 -57.26
N ARG A 801 -45.84 0.13 -56.43
CA ARG A 801 -44.72 1.06 -56.62
C ARG A 801 -43.38 0.31 -56.62
N THR A 802 -43.17 -0.58 -55.65
CA THR A 802 -41.97 -1.43 -55.57
C THR A 802 -41.85 -2.37 -56.78
N ARG A 803 -42.90 -3.10 -57.17
CA ARG A 803 -42.89 -3.93 -58.40
C ARG A 803 -42.58 -3.12 -59.67
N LYS A 804 -43.15 -1.92 -59.80
CA LYS A 804 -42.92 -1.02 -60.94
C LYS A 804 -41.44 -0.60 -61.06
N VAL A 805 -40.78 -0.32 -59.94
CA VAL A 805 -39.35 0.02 -59.90
C VAL A 805 -38.47 -1.18 -60.21
N LEU A 806 -38.69 -2.31 -59.54
CA LEU A 806 -37.88 -3.53 -59.72
C LEU A 806 -37.96 -4.05 -61.16
N ARG A 807 -39.16 -4.06 -61.75
CA ARG A 807 -39.34 -4.40 -63.18
C ARG A 807 -38.57 -3.45 -64.10
N LYS A 808 -38.54 -2.15 -63.82
CA LYS A 808 -37.77 -1.16 -64.61
C LYS A 808 -36.25 -1.39 -64.51
N ILE A 809 -35.74 -1.86 -63.38
CA ILE A 809 -34.34 -2.28 -63.20
C ILE A 809 -34.04 -3.50 -64.09
N GLU A 810 -34.93 -4.50 -64.09
CA GLU A 810 -34.81 -5.73 -64.88
C GLU A 810 -34.92 -5.44 -66.40
N GLU A 811 -35.82 -4.54 -66.82
CA GLU A 811 -35.97 -4.08 -68.22
C GLU A 811 -34.70 -3.44 -68.80
N ARG A 812 -33.85 -2.79 -67.97
CA ARG A 812 -32.55 -2.23 -68.41
C ARG A 812 -31.44 -3.27 -68.58
N LYS A 813 -31.68 -4.54 -68.22
CA LYS A 813 -30.72 -5.67 -68.37
C LYS A 813 -29.36 -5.47 -67.68
N ILE A 814 -29.31 -4.67 -66.61
CA ILE A 814 -28.07 -4.42 -65.85
C ILE A 814 -27.69 -5.69 -65.05
N ASN A 815 -26.41 -6.06 -65.05
CA ASN A 815 -25.94 -7.30 -64.44
C ASN A 815 -25.77 -7.21 -62.92
N LEU A 816 -26.89 -7.13 -62.20
CA LEU A 816 -26.93 -7.13 -60.73
C LEU A 816 -26.91 -8.54 -60.10
N LYS A 817 -26.59 -9.60 -60.87
CA LYS A 817 -26.59 -11.01 -60.39
C LYS A 817 -25.55 -11.36 -59.30
N LYS A 818 -24.80 -10.37 -58.81
CA LYS A 818 -23.82 -10.47 -57.71
C LYS A 818 -24.14 -9.53 -56.55
N TYR A 819 -25.36 -9.00 -56.55
CA TYR A 819 -25.92 -8.17 -55.49
C TYR A 819 -27.05 -8.97 -54.85
N ASP A 820 -27.06 -9.04 -53.54
CA ASP A 820 -28.14 -9.59 -52.75
C ASP A 820 -29.36 -8.67 -52.90
N LYS A 821 -30.50 -9.26 -53.29
CA LYS A 821 -31.75 -8.56 -53.60
C LYS A 821 -32.72 -8.70 -52.44
N CYS A 822 -33.17 -7.57 -51.90
CA CYS A 822 -34.40 -7.50 -51.11
C CYS A 822 -35.49 -6.84 -51.96
N ASP A 823 -36.65 -7.49 -52.08
CA ASP A 823 -37.83 -6.96 -52.77
C ASP A 823 -39.07 -6.84 -51.86
N ASN A 824 -38.84 -6.78 -50.54
CA ASN A 824 -39.84 -6.34 -49.57
C ASN A 824 -40.37 -4.95 -49.93
N ASN A 825 -41.70 -4.78 -49.87
CA ASN A 825 -42.35 -3.50 -50.10
C ASN A 825 -41.75 -2.38 -49.23
N PHE A 826 -41.55 -2.68 -47.93
CA PHE A 826 -41.16 -1.70 -46.93
C PHE A 826 -39.76 -1.11 -47.18
N ASP A 827 -38.78 -1.96 -47.55
CA ASP A 827 -37.41 -1.55 -47.94
C ASP A 827 -36.80 -2.55 -48.95
N TRP A 828 -36.83 -2.18 -50.24
CA TRP A 828 -36.19 -2.92 -51.32
C TRP A 828 -34.79 -2.37 -51.63
N TYR A 829 -33.87 -3.26 -52.02
CA TYR A 829 -32.50 -2.92 -52.39
C TYR A 829 -31.83 -3.99 -53.26
N TYR A 830 -30.73 -3.60 -53.91
CA TYR A 830 -29.69 -4.48 -54.44
C TYR A 830 -28.35 -4.08 -53.80
N ILE A 831 -27.78 -4.95 -52.97
CA ILE A 831 -26.60 -4.65 -52.14
C ILE A 831 -25.48 -5.67 -52.38
N LYS A 832 -24.21 -5.23 -52.36
CA LYS A 832 -23.03 -6.10 -52.45
C LYS A 832 -21.92 -5.61 -51.52
N TYR A 833 -21.43 -6.51 -50.66
CA TYR A 833 -20.26 -6.28 -49.80
C TYR A 833 -18.96 -6.01 -50.56
N LEU A 834 -18.16 -5.10 -50.01
CA LEU A 834 -16.83 -4.68 -50.49
C LEU A 834 -15.77 -4.84 -49.39
N LYS A 835 -14.54 -5.18 -49.77
CA LYS A 835 -13.43 -5.43 -48.81
C LYS A 835 -12.48 -4.25 -48.66
N ASP A 836 -12.31 -3.46 -49.71
CA ASP A 836 -11.39 -2.31 -49.74
C ASP A 836 -11.78 -1.25 -50.79
N TYR A 837 -10.97 -0.19 -50.85
CA TYR A 837 -11.16 0.95 -51.75
C TYR A 837 -10.96 0.61 -53.23
N ASP A 838 -10.19 -0.44 -53.53
CA ASP A 838 -10.00 -0.88 -54.91
C ASP A 838 -11.26 -1.58 -55.41
N GLU A 839 -11.90 -2.41 -54.55
CA GLU A 839 -13.20 -3.02 -54.86
C GLU A 839 -14.31 -1.95 -54.97
N MET A 840 -14.28 -0.91 -54.11
CA MET A 840 -15.18 0.26 -54.17
C MET A 840 -15.08 1.01 -55.52
N LEU A 841 -13.86 1.42 -55.91
CA LEU A 841 -13.63 2.10 -57.18
C LEU A 841 -13.92 1.20 -58.39
N LYS A 842 -13.70 -0.11 -58.25
CA LYS A 842 -13.96 -1.09 -59.31
C LYS A 842 -15.45 -1.30 -59.55
N GLU A 843 -16.28 -1.43 -58.51
CA GLU A 843 -17.73 -1.55 -58.71
C GLU A 843 -18.39 -0.24 -59.14
N TYR A 844 -17.85 0.93 -58.74
CA TYR A 844 -18.26 2.20 -59.33
C TYR A 844 -18.08 2.20 -60.85
N LYS A 845 -16.85 1.93 -61.33
CA LYS A 845 -16.49 2.00 -62.75
C LYS A 845 -17.15 0.91 -63.62
N ASN A 846 -17.44 -0.27 -63.07
CA ASN A 846 -17.98 -1.39 -63.84
C ASN A 846 -19.51 -1.50 -63.78
N THR A 847 -20.12 -1.07 -62.66
CA THR A 847 -21.50 -1.40 -62.32
C THR A 847 -22.32 -0.16 -61.97
N LEU A 848 -21.93 0.60 -60.93
CA LEU A 848 -22.77 1.70 -60.42
C LEU A 848 -22.87 2.86 -61.43
N ILE A 849 -21.79 3.21 -62.12
CA ILE A 849 -21.82 4.27 -63.14
C ILE A 849 -22.80 3.93 -64.26
N ARG A 850 -22.92 2.65 -64.64
CA ARG A 850 -23.89 2.18 -65.65
C ARG A 850 -25.33 2.16 -65.14
N VAL A 851 -25.55 1.97 -63.85
CA VAL A 851 -26.87 2.17 -63.22
C VAL A 851 -27.25 3.65 -63.27
N ILE A 852 -26.30 4.54 -62.96
CA ILE A 852 -26.49 5.99 -63.04
C ILE A 852 -26.77 6.43 -64.50
N GLU A 853 -25.96 5.99 -65.47
CA GLU A 853 -26.14 6.28 -66.91
C GLU A 853 -27.46 5.72 -67.50
N ALA A 854 -28.01 4.64 -66.93
CA ALA A 854 -29.26 4.04 -67.39
C ALA A 854 -30.52 4.66 -66.79
N PHE A 855 -30.41 5.55 -65.79
CA PHE A 855 -31.53 6.09 -65.02
C PHE A 855 -31.39 7.58 -64.61
N SER A 856 -30.34 8.25 -65.10
CA SER A 856 -30.29 9.71 -65.25
C SER A 856 -30.95 10.12 -66.56
#